data_AF-A0A7Y8V020-F1
#
_entry.id   AF-A0A7Y8V020-F1
#
_cell.length_a   1.000
_cell.length_b   1.000
_cell.length_c   1.000
_cell.angle_alpha   90.00
_cell.angle_beta   90.00
_cell.angle_gamma   90.00
#
_symmetry.space_group_name_H-M   'P 1'
#
loop_
_entity.id
_entity.type
_entity.pdbx_description
1 polymer ?
#
loop_
_entity_poly.entity_id
_entity_poly.type
_entity_poly.pdbx_seq_one_letter_code
_entity_poly.pdbx_strand_id
1 'polypeptide(L)'
;MTPDAIDKVQQISGVTPDMLRKVHVRNEPPPVLLVEAFERLNIFDRVKQGLETGSEFIVQVLDEVTRDNADALVGKAGLAREDQVAALESKVHMDKLQMHAQFFDVLRLKNLQSDDPLVQVIVRQFPGLTVGIAQDWVQHASASELERLRAGHVPNTLAQEARWWTRWLRVCRALEGVHLSPLANDDSSRLMLHELAALKGWPASLRVELWDAHRVIDSVGPDDADLRRVLKPSVGQYLAYGQRADGSLQVVGVRAPFLEALLNALPPAKRQALGYTHAGALEELRAEMGARLGQDWPGIQATLNIRPISWRLAPPRLINGRKGYPLSGGTEFGPTERDQISRMRELYPSKTDAEVWAMLAEAGDTVVMREEMITYQVKERDQLYRDLQAWRDQASKIQPDSSSAYSRALAVERIQRCWAKEGFTQGVEEELNLDNLDLASLPALGAHFSHVTVLSAKNNRLTALPERFLFSFPALRILYLDGNRLTHLPNLDVHSHLAVLNLSNNHLRFDYVDEEGLAELTQLRSLDLSGNPLGRGRRLNLYRLTSLRVLQLRGCELRQPPKGAVTLRTLRSFDLSDNQIIDLDDMDLFIYPEVHQAINLRGNPLSPHTRRFLRQAHERWRHSEAHFGLWESTSIDRQSIRWLALLPAEDVATHQGYWSTLQERPMADSFFELLARISEFPGFNELKHRDMRETITKRVWGLIEHAQDLEGRQIISLESSYASLNGGIDGWLLCLHRVELEMLPLQILYEDTQTAGARLIRYYRAMHRLEFMDHQIALRFESQGMMEIYKQNLLHRIALAPSLDLPQTLPRGFDTVVADANSVNALRAAVYRSEASTDWPEVLLREAHWVQFIERKYAAQLAFKLRRFSALSDSAVEQLESGVIIEGQYEKRYKELSQAMASARNNRIRAFTYEEWTAFENG
;
A
#
# COMPACT_ATOMS: atom_id res chain seq x y z
N MET A 1 2.12 -28.81 -29.35
CA MET A 1 3.57 -28.56 -29.32
C MET A 1 4.29 -29.86 -29.01
N THR A 2 5.50 -30.03 -29.50
CA THR A 2 6.39 -31.10 -29.02
C THR A 2 6.88 -30.76 -27.60
N PRO A 3 7.26 -31.75 -26.77
CA PRO A 3 7.84 -31.52 -25.44
C PRO A 3 9.01 -30.53 -25.46
N ASP A 4 9.93 -30.68 -26.41
CA ASP A 4 11.05 -29.76 -26.63
C ASP A 4 10.63 -28.30 -26.85
N ALA A 5 9.51 -28.07 -27.54
CA ALA A 5 9.02 -26.72 -27.79
C ALA A 5 8.43 -26.09 -26.53
N ILE A 6 7.84 -26.91 -25.65
CA ILE A 6 7.34 -26.47 -24.33
C ILE A 6 8.51 -26.08 -23.43
N ASP A 7 9.55 -26.93 -23.37
CA ASP A 7 10.73 -26.67 -22.55
C ASP A 7 11.45 -25.38 -22.99
N LYS A 8 11.59 -25.16 -24.30
CA LYS A 8 12.15 -23.91 -24.85
C LYS A 8 11.31 -22.69 -24.47
N VAL A 9 9.98 -22.76 -24.60
CA VAL A 9 9.10 -21.64 -24.22
C VAL A 9 9.21 -21.33 -22.73
N GLN A 10 9.29 -22.36 -21.87
CA GLN A 10 9.48 -22.17 -20.43
C GLN A 10 10.84 -21.55 -20.10
N GLN A 11 11.92 -22.04 -20.72
CA GLN A 11 13.27 -21.52 -20.55
C GLN A 11 13.39 -20.05 -21.00
N ILE A 12 12.81 -19.70 -22.16
CA ILE A 12 12.85 -18.34 -22.73
C ILE A 12 11.99 -17.36 -21.92
N SER A 13 10.78 -17.76 -21.55
CA SER A 13 9.84 -16.87 -20.86
C SER A 13 10.13 -16.71 -19.37
N GLY A 14 10.86 -17.66 -18.77
CA GLY A 14 11.04 -17.75 -17.32
C GLY A 14 9.76 -18.12 -16.57
N VAL A 15 8.72 -18.55 -17.29
CA VAL A 15 7.42 -18.91 -16.73
C VAL A 15 7.54 -20.29 -16.10
N THR A 16 7.40 -20.33 -14.78
CA THR A 16 7.56 -21.57 -14.02
C THR A 16 6.33 -22.48 -14.13
N PRO A 17 6.47 -23.79 -13.86
CA PRO A 17 5.33 -24.70 -13.73
C PRO A 17 4.25 -24.19 -12.76
N ASP A 18 4.64 -23.47 -11.70
CA ASP A 18 3.70 -22.85 -10.76
C ASP A 18 2.90 -21.69 -11.38
N MET A 19 3.51 -20.89 -12.27
CA MET A 19 2.80 -19.84 -12.99
C MET A 19 1.77 -20.42 -13.97
N LEU A 20 2.13 -21.50 -14.67
CA LEU A 20 1.24 -22.28 -15.54
C LEU A 20 0.11 -22.95 -14.75
N ARG A 21 0.40 -23.45 -13.54
CA ARG A 21 -0.61 -24.05 -12.66
C ARG A 21 -1.64 -23.03 -12.22
N LYS A 22 -1.26 -21.79 -11.90
CA LYS A 22 -2.23 -20.74 -11.55
C LYS A 22 -3.12 -20.32 -12.73
N VAL A 23 -2.60 -20.32 -13.96
CA VAL A 23 -3.41 -20.15 -15.19
C VAL A 23 -4.43 -21.27 -15.31
N HIS A 24 -3.97 -22.51 -15.10
CA HIS A 24 -4.81 -23.70 -15.25
C HIS A 24 -5.88 -23.83 -14.15
N VAL A 25 -5.53 -23.54 -12.89
CA VAL A 25 -6.37 -23.80 -11.71
C VAL A 25 -7.31 -22.64 -11.41
N ARG A 26 -6.86 -21.38 -11.56
CA ARG A 26 -7.66 -20.19 -11.24
C ARG A 26 -8.29 -19.53 -12.46
N ASN A 27 -8.15 -20.15 -13.64
CA ASN A 27 -8.54 -19.61 -14.93
C ASN A 27 -7.97 -18.18 -15.16
N GLU A 28 -6.81 -17.91 -14.55
CA GLU A 28 -6.13 -16.63 -14.69
C GLU A 28 -5.57 -16.51 -16.12
N PRO A 29 -5.53 -15.31 -16.70
CA PRO A 29 -4.96 -15.13 -18.03
C PRO A 29 -3.49 -15.63 -18.04
N PRO A 30 -3.08 -16.33 -19.11
CA PRO A 30 -1.70 -16.79 -19.25
C PRO A 30 -0.74 -15.61 -19.14
N PRO A 31 0.40 -15.75 -18.42
CA PRO A 31 1.40 -14.68 -18.35
C PRO A 31 1.72 -14.19 -19.74
N VAL A 32 1.71 -12.87 -19.94
CA VAL A 32 1.93 -12.27 -21.26
C VAL A 32 3.23 -12.75 -21.89
N LEU A 33 4.28 -12.98 -21.09
CA LEU A 33 5.55 -13.54 -21.54
C LEU A 33 5.45 -14.96 -22.10
N LEU A 34 4.57 -15.79 -21.53
CA LEU A 34 4.34 -17.15 -22.02
C LEU A 34 3.70 -17.08 -23.41
N VAL A 35 2.64 -16.28 -23.53
CA VAL A 35 1.92 -16.07 -24.80
C VAL A 35 2.88 -15.52 -25.85
N GLU A 36 3.67 -14.51 -25.49
CA GLU A 36 4.60 -13.88 -26.40
C GLU A 36 5.76 -14.80 -26.82
N ALA A 37 6.34 -15.57 -25.89
CA ALA A 37 7.37 -16.55 -26.22
C ALA A 37 6.82 -17.67 -27.13
N PHE A 38 5.58 -18.10 -26.88
CA PHE A 38 4.89 -19.09 -27.69
C PHE A 38 4.59 -18.58 -29.11
N GLU A 39 4.03 -17.38 -29.24
CA GLU A 39 3.75 -16.77 -30.55
C GLU A 39 5.01 -16.58 -31.38
N ARG A 40 6.10 -16.13 -30.75
CA ARG A 40 7.37 -15.96 -31.44
C ARG A 40 7.97 -17.28 -31.87
N LEU A 41 7.92 -18.32 -31.04
CA LEU A 41 8.37 -19.64 -31.46
C LEU A 41 7.56 -20.18 -32.64
N ASN A 42 6.25 -19.97 -32.68
CA ASN A 42 5.41 -20.36 -33.82
C ASN A 42 5.77 -19.60 -35.10
N ILE A 43 6.03 -18.29 -35.02
CA ILE A 43 6.48 -17.51 -36.19
C ILE A 43 7.84 -18.04 -36.66
N PHE A 44 8.75 -18.33 -35.72
CA PHE A 44 10.05 -18.89 -36.05
C PHE A 44 9.93 -20.23 -36.78
N ASP A 45 9.17 -21.18 -36.24
CA ASP A 45 8.97 -22.50 -36.84
C ASP A 45 8.26 -22.41 -38.20
N ARG A 46 7.31 -21.48 -38.34
CA ARG A 46 6.64 -21.18 -39.61
C ARG A 46 7.63 -20.70 -40.67
N VAL A 47 8.51 -19.75 -40.33
CA VAL A 47 9.54 -19.25 -41.26
C VAL A 47 10.52 -20.37 -41.61
N LYS A 48 10.95 -21.17 -40.63
CA LYS A 48 11.86 -22.29 -40.83
C LYS A 48 11.32 -23.29 -41.86
N GLN A 49 10.08 -23.73 -41.67
CA GLN A 49 9.38 -24.65 -42.58
C GLN A 49 9.11 -23.98 -43.94
N GLY A 50 8.68 -22.72 -43.95
CA GLY A 50 8.39 -21.97 -45.17
C GLY A 50 9.61 -21.76 -46.08
N LEU A 51 10.78 -21.55 -45.50
CA LEU A 51 12.03 -21.47 -46.26
C LEU A 51 12.50 -22.83 -46.83
N GLU A 52 11.83 -23.93 -46.48
CA GLU A 52 12.02 -25.24 -47.11
C GLU A 52 11.04 -25.45 -48.28
N THR A 53 9.84 -24.85 -48.23
CA THR A 53 8.84 -24.91 -49.32
C THR A 53 9.13 -23.93 -50.47
N GLY A 54 9.87 -22.85 -50.21
CA GLY A 54 10.41 -21.97 -51.25
C GLY A 54 9.44 -20.87 -51.71
N SER A 55 9.19 -20.79 -53.01
CA SER A 55 8.47 -19.68 -53.66
C SER A 55 7.07 -19.43 -53.10
N GLU A 56 6.35 -20.51 -52.76
CA GLU A 56 4.99 -20.46 -52.23
C GLU A 56 4.91 -19.73 -50.88
N PHE A 57 5.88 -19.97 -49.99
CA PHE A 57 5.96 -19.26 -48.72
C PHE A 57 6.25 -17.77 -48.90
N ILE A 58 7.14 -17.42 -49.82
CA ILE A 58 7.48 -16.01 -50.11
C ILE A 58 6.23 -15.25 -50.58
N VAL A 59 5.42 -15.87 -51.45
CA VAL A 59 4.15 -15.29 -51.89
C VAL A 59 3.20 -15.10 -50.71
N GLN A 60 3.02 -16.11 -49.85
CA GLN A 60 2.16 -16.00 -48.67
C GLN A 60 2.60 -14.87 -47.73
N VAL A 61 3.89 -14.75 -47.44
CA VAL A 61 4.39 -13.70 -46.55
C VAL A 61 4.16 -12.32 -47.16
N LEU A 62 4.45 -12.16 -48.45
CA LEU A 62 4.25 -10.88 -49.14
C LEU A 62 2.75 -10.50 -49.27
N ASP A 63 1.81 -11.44 -49.17
CA ASP A 63 0.36 -11.17 -49.13
C ASP A 63 -0.11 -10.76 -47.73
N GLU A 64 0.60 -11.21 -46.69
CA GLU A 64 0.24 -10.98 -45.30
C GLU A 64 0.76 -9.66 -44.72
N VAL A 65 1.72 -9.03 -45.38
CA VAL A 65 2.49 -7.89 -44.85
C VAL A 65 2.19 -6.61 -45.62
N THR A 66 2.32 -5.46 -44.96
CA THR A 66 2.11 -4.15 -45.60
C THR A 66 3.11 -3.92 -46.73
N ARG A 67 2.72 -3.11 -47.74
CA ARG A 67 3.57 -2.77 -48.90
C ARG A 67 4.96 -2.26 -48.49
N ASP A 68 5.05 -1.42 -47.47
CA ASP A 68 6.33 -0.87 -46.99
C ASP A 68 7.25 -1.97 -46.42
N ASN A 69 6.68 -2.94 -45.69
CA ASN A 69 7.42 -4.08 -45.15
C ASN A 69 7.85 -5.06 -46.25
N ALA A 70 7.02 -5.26 -47.28
CA ALA A 70 7.37 -6.02 -48.47
C ALA A 70 8.54 -5.38 -49.23
N ASP A 71 8.47 -4.07 -49.45
CA ASP A 71 9.53 -3.31 -50.12
C ASP A 71 10.83 -3.30 -49.29
N ALA A 72 10.74 -3.29 -47.95
CA ALA A 72 11.90 -3.43 -47.06
C ALA A 72 12.56 -4.80 -47.14
N LEU A 73 11.79 -5.91 -47.19
CA LEU A 73 12.32 -7.26 -47.42
C LEU A 73 13.07 -7.35 -48.75
N VAL A 74 12.48 -6.80 -49.80
CA VAL A 74 13.04 -6.83 -51.15
C VAL A 74 14.23 -5.86 -51.26
N GLY A 75 14.24 -4.77 -50.49
CA GLY A 75 15.28 -3.74 -50.51
C GLY A 75 15.16 -2.77 -51.70
N LYS A 76 14.04 -2.82 -52.43
CA LYS A 76 13.75 -1.95 -53.57
C LYS A 76 12.25 -1.71 -53.66
N ALA A 77 11.85 -0.44 -53.65
CA ALA A 77 10.44 -0.06 -53.63
C ALA A 77 9.76 -0.24 -55.00
N GLY A 78 8.49 -0.65 -54.98
CA GLY A 78 7.59 -0.59 -56.15
C GLY A 78 7.86 -1.62 -57.26
N LEU A 79 8.54 -2.73 -56.95
CA LEU A 79 8.68 -3.85 -57.89
C LEU A 79 7.36 -4.59 -58.12
N ALA A 80 7.20 -5.19 -59.31
CA ALA A 80 6.09 -6.10 -59.59
C ALA A 80 6.22 -7.37 -58.75
N ARG A 81 5.10 -8.05 -58.47
CA ARG A 81 5.06 -9.17 -57.53
C ARG A 81 5.98 -10.33 -57.92
N GLU A 82 6.06 -10.65 -59.21
CA GLU A 82 6.95 -11.68 -59.75
C GLU A 82 8.42 -11.33 -59.53
N ASP A 83 8.80 -10.06 -59.73
CA ASP A 83 10.16 -9.57 -59.51
C ASP A 83 10.53 -9.54 -58.01
N GLN A 84 9.56 -9.26 -57.13
CA GLN A 84 9.76 -9.31 -55.68
C GLN A 84 10.07 -10.74 -55.21
N VAL A 85 9.33 -11.73 -55.72
CA VAL A 85 9.54 -13.15 -55.38
C VAL A 85 10.91 -13.60 -55.86
N ALA A 86 11.26 -13.36 -57.13
CA ALA A 86 12.56 -13.73 -57.68
C ALA A 86 13.74 -13.07 -56.93
N ALA A 87 13.60 -11.81 -56.53
CA ALA A 87 14.60 -11.11 -55.73
C ALA A 87 14.77 -11.74 -54.34
N LEU A 88 13.68 -12.12 -53.67
CA LEU A 88 13.73 -12.77 -52.36
C LEU A 88 14.26 -14.19 -52.43
N GLU A 89 13.92 -14.96 -53.48
CA GLU A 89 14.51 -16.29 -53.72
C GLU A 89 16.02 -16.22 -53.87
N SER A 90 16.51 -15.26 -54.66
CA SER A 90 17.94 -15.02 -54.83
C SER A 90 18.61 -14.68 -53.50
N LYS A 91 18.01 -13.81 -52.68
CA LYS A 91 18.52 -13.50 -51.33
C LYS A 91 18.49 -14.70 -50.38
N VAL A 92 17.44 -15.53 -50.42
CA VAL A 92 17.34 -16.76 -49.60
C VAL A 92 18.44 -17.75 -49.99
N HIS A 93 18.75 -17.86 -51.29
CA HIS A 93 19.84 -18.69 -51.78
C HIS A 93 21.22 -18.15 -51.35
N MET A 94 21.38 -16.82 -51.30
CA MET A 94 22.62 -16.17 -50.87
C MET A 94 22.88 -16.29 -49.37
N ASP A 95 21.86 -16.01 -48.54
CA ASP A 95 21.98 -16.07 -47.07
C ASP A 95 20.63 -16.45 -46.42
N LYS A 96 20.40 -17.77 -46.34
CA LYS A 96 19.18 -18.35 -45.74
C LYS A 96 19.00 -17.91 -44.28
N LEU A 97 20.08 -17.73 -43.52
CA LEU A 97 20.02 -17.38 -42.10
C LEU A 97 19.59 -15.92 -41.92
N GLN A 98 20.17 -15.01 -42.69
CA GLN A 98 19.78 -13.60 -42.68
C GLN A 98 18.33 -13.42 -43.14
N MET A 99 17.92 -14.12 -44.21
CA MET A 99 16.54 -14.06 -44.69
C MET A 99 15.54 -14.63 -43.67
N HIS A 100 15.92 -15.67 -42.93
CA HIS A 100 15.09 -16.18 -41.83
C HIS A 100 14.81 -15.12 -40.76
N ALA A 101 15.82 -14.34 -40.37
CA ALA A 101 15.65 -13.25 -39.42
C ALA A 101 14.73 -12.13 -39.98
N GLN A 102 14.93 -11.76 -41.26
CA GLN A 102 14.13 -10.70 -41.90
C GLN A 102 12.66 -11.09 -42.07
N PHE A 103 12.37 -12.32 -42.51
CA PHE A 103 11.00 -12.82 -42.60
C PHE A 103 10.33 -12.89 -41.23
N PHE A 104 11.07 -13.32 -40.20
CA PHE A 104 10.59 -13.33 -38.83
C PHE A 104 10.20 -11.93 -38.35
N ASP A 105 11.08 -10.93 -38.55
CA ASP A 105 10.82 -9.56 -38.10
C ASP A 105 9.57 -8.96 -38.73
N VAL A 106 9.38 -9.19 -40.03
CA VAL A 106 8.24 -8.64 -40.77
C VAL A 106 6.92 -9.33 -40.42
N LEU A 107 6.92 -10.65 -40.26
CA LEU A 107 5.73 -11.38 -39.78
C LEU A 107 5.37 -11.03 -38.33
N ARG A 108 6.36 -10.73 -37.50
CA ARG A 108 6.15 -10.25 -36.12
C ARG A 108 5.55 -8.84 -36.09
N LEU A 109 5.98 -7.92 -36.97
CA LEU A 109 5.46 -6.54 -37.02
C LEU A 109 3.95 -6.46 -37.26
N LYS A 110 3.36 -7.47 -37.92
CA LYS A 110 1.91 -7.62 -38.10
C LYS A 110 1.15 -7.73 -36.77
N ASN A 111 1.74 -8.34 -35.76
CA ASN A 111 1.11 -8.57 -34.45
C ASN A 111 1.39 -7.44 -33.44
N LEU A 112 2.07 -6.37 -33.85
CA LEU A 112 2.56 -5.29 -32.97
C LEU A 112 1.82 -3.95 -33.15
N GLN A 113 0.72 -3.91 -33.89
CA GLN A 113 -0.04 -2.68 -34.06
C GLN A 113 -1.32 -2.73 -33.22
N SER A 114 -1.50 -1.73 -32.37
CA SER A 114 -2.75 -1.49 -31.66
C SER A 114 -3.30 -0.14 -32.06
N ASP A 115 -4.60 -0.12 -32.37
CA ASP A 115 -5.34 1.11 -32.69
C ASP A 115 -5.70 1.91 -31.42
N ASP A 116 -5.41 1.38 -30.22
CA ASP A 116 -5.68 2.07 -28.95
C ASP A 116 -4.66 3.19 -28.71
N PRO A 117 -5.09 4.48 -28.67
CA PRO A 117 -4.19 5.61 -28.44
C PRO A 117 -3.42 5.53 -27.12
N LEU A 118 -3.99 4.89 -26.08
CA LEU A 118 -3.37 4.78 -24.76
C LEU A 118 -2.21 3.78 -24.75
N VAL A 119 -2.38 2.67 -25.48
CA VAL A 119 -1.34 1.67 -25.69
C VAL A 119 -0.18 2.28 -26.48
N GLN A 120 -0.47 3.09 -27.50
CA GLN A 120 0.55 3.78 -28.29
C GLN A 120 1.38 4.76 -27.46
N VAL A 121 0.77 5.45 -26.49
CA VAL A 121 1.49 6.36 -25.56
C VAL A 121 2.52 5.57 -24.74
N ILE A 122 2.16 4.41 -24.21
CA ILE A 122 3.06 3.56 -23.40
C ILE A 122 4.22 3.03 -24.25
N VAL A 123 3.91 2.42 -25.40
CA VAL A 123 4.92 1.81 -26.29
C VAL A 123 5.86 2.87 -26.86
N ARG A 124 5.37 4.08 -27.14
CA ARG A 124 6.21 5.20 -27.61
C ARG A 124 7.21 5.67 -26.56
N GLN A 125 6.83 5.69 -25.29
CA GLN A 125 7.72 6.09 -24.19
C GLN A 125 8.68 4.96 -23.77
N PHE A 126 8.30 3.69 -24.00
CA PHE A 126 9.08 2.51 -23.66
C PHE A 126 9.19 1.56 -24.88
N PRO A 127 10.06 1.86 -25.86
CA PRO A 127 10.12 1.14 -27.14
C PRO A 127 10.54 -0.35 -27.04
N GLY A 128 11.02 -0.80 -25.88
CA GLY A 128 11.32 -2.21 -25.63
C GLY A 128 10.16 -3.01 -25.00
N LEU A 129 9.01 -2.38 -24.74
CA LEU A 129 7.81 -3.02 -24.21
C LEU A 129 6.93 -3.53 -25.35
N THR A 130 6.22 -4.63 -25.12
CA THR A 130 5.32 -5.21 -26.13
C THR A 130 3.90 -4.70 -26.01
N VAL A 131 3.18 -4.70 -27.14
CA VAL A 131 1.79 -4.23 -27.22
C VAL A 131 0.86 -5.00 -26.30
N GLY A 132 1.04 -6.33 -26.18
CA GLY A 132 0.23 -7.14 -25.27
C GLY A 132 0.36 -6.72 -23.80
N ILE A 133 1.57 -6.37 -23.35
CA ILE A 133 1.78 -5.87 -21.98
C ILE A 133 1.14 -4.49 -21.80
N ALA A 134 1.32 -3.60 -22.78
CA ALA A 134 0.74 -2.27 -22.74
C ALA A 134 -0.81 -2.29 -22.79
N GLN A 135 -1.41 -3.21 -23.54
CA GLN A 135 -2.86 -3.43 -23.59
C GLN A 135 -3.41 -3.93 -22.26
N ASP A 136 -2.75 -4.91 -21.65
CA ASP A 136 -3.14 -5.45 -20.34
C ASP A 136 -3.09 -4.35 -19.25
N TRP A 137 -2.11 -3.46 -19.33
CA TRP A 137 -2.01 -2.31 -18.43
C TRP A 137 -3.12 -1.29 -18.62
N VAL A 138 -3.48 -0.98 -19.86
CA VAL A 138 -4.60 -0.08 -20.14
C VAL A 138 -5.91 -0.69 -19.62
N GLN A 139 -6.10 -2.02 -19.70
CA GLN A 139 -7.29 -2.69 -19.20
C GLN A 139 -7.43 -2.68 -17.66
N HIS A 140 -6.31 -2.72 -16.94
CA HIS A 140 -6.29 -2.79 -15.48
C HIS A 140 -5.89 -1.48 -14.79
N ALA A 141 -5.59 -0.43 -15.54
CA ALA A 141 -5.24 0.89 -15.03
C ALA A 141 -6.40 1.50 -14.24
N SER A 142 -6.08 2.12 -13.10
CA SER A 142 -7.06 2.89 -12.33
C SER A 142 -7.63 4.05 -13.16
N ALA A 143 -8.80 4.57 -12.77
CA ALA A 143 -9.40 5.72 -13.44
C ALA A 143 -8.43 6.92 -13.52
N SER A 144 -7.61 7.12 -12.49
CA SER A 144 -6.60 8.18 -12.43
C SER A 144 -5.39 7.98 -13.36
N GLU A 145 -5.05 6.74 -13.68
CA GLU A 145 -3.95 6.39 -14.59
C GLU A 145 -4.40 6.48 -16.05
N LEU A 146 -5.63 6.04 -16.34
CA LEU A 146 -6.26 6.20 -17.65
C LEU A 146 -6.39 7.68 -18.06
N GLU A 147 -6.72 8.58 -17.13
CA GLU A 147 -6.77 10.02 -17.41
C GLU A 147 -5.39 10.59 -17.80
N ARG A 148 -4.30 10.16 -17.14
CA ARG A 148 -2.95 10.61 -17.48
C ARG A 148 -2.46 10.04 -18.81
N LEU A 149 -2.76 8.77 -19.09
CA LEU A 149 -2.47 8.15 -20.39
C LEU A 149 -3.20 8.87 -21.53
N ARG A 150 -4.48 9.26 -21.31
CA ARG A 150 -5.25 10.09 -22.26
C ARG A 150 -4.64 11.47 -22.46
N ALA A 151 -4.01 12.03 -21.44
CA ALA A 151 -3.25 13.27 -21.53
C ALA A 151 -1.86 13.10 -22.18
N GLY A 152 -1.50 11.90 -22.64
CA GLY A 152 -0.23 11.62 -23.32
C GLY A 152 0.95 11.37 -22.38
N HIS A 153 0.72 11.14 -21.09
CA HIS A 153 1.75 10.93 -20.08
C HIS A 153 1.62 9.57 -19.40
N VAL A 154 2.68 8.74 -19.42
CA VAL A 154 2.71 7.49 -18.64
C VAL A 154 2.92 7.82 -17.15
N PRO A 155 1.99 7.46 -16.25
CA PRO A 155 2.13 7.63 -14.80
C PRO A 155 3.42 7.03 -14.25
N ASN A 156 3.95 7.58 -13.15
CA ASN A 156 5.19 7.08 -12.56
C ASN A 156 5.11 5.62 -12.08
N THR A 157 3.92 5.15 -11.69
CA THR A 157 3.63 3.75 -11.36
C THR A 157 3.88 2.84 -12.58
N LEU A 158 3.16 3.10 -13.68
CA LEU A 158 3.33 2.38 -14.95
C LEU A 158 4.73 2.56 -15.57
N ALA A 159 5.37 3.72 -15.40
CA ALA A 159 6.71 3.98 -15.91
C ALA A 159 7.81 3.20 -15.15
N GLN A 160 7.64 2.94 -13.86
CA GLN A 160 8.54 2.09 -13.09
C GLN A 160 8.41 0.62 -13.52
N GLU A 161 7.18 0.16 -13.69
CA GLU A 161 6.90 -1.19 -14.21
C GLU A 161 7.44 -1.36 -15.64
N ALA A 162 7.24 -0.36 -16.52
CA ALA A 162 7.74 -0.38 -17.91
C ALA A 162 9.25 -0.60 -17.99
N ARG A 163 10.01 0.04 -17.12
CA ARG A 163 11.47 -0.13 -17.05
C ARG A 163 11.88 -1.51 -16.59
N TRP A 164 11.13 -2.12 -15.66
CA TRP A 164 11.39 -3.48 -15.23
C TRP A 164 11.08 -4.49 -16.35
N TRP A 165 9.91 -4.38 -16.96
CA TRP A 165 9.47 -5.26 -18.04
C TRP A 165 10.37 -5.17 -19.27
N THR A 166 10.82 -3.96 -19.62
CA THR A 166 11.79 -3.78 -20.71
C THR A 166 13.11 -4.52 -20.43
N ARG A 167 13.57 -4.56 -19.17
CA ARG A 167 14.77 -5.33 -18.78
C ARG A 167 14.52 -6.83 -18.79
N TRP A 168 13.35 -7.28 -18.35
CA TRP A 168 12.97 -8.69 -18.38
C TRP A 168 12.87 -9.21 -19.82
N LEU A 169 12.19 -8.46 -20.69
CA LEU A 169 12.10 -8.76 -22.11
C LEU A 169 13.48 -8.81 -22.77
N ARG A 170 14.41 -7.92 -22.40
CA ARG A 170 15.81 -7.98 -22.87
C ARG A 170 16.47 -9.33 -22.55
N VAL A 171 16.24 -9.88 -21.35
CA VAL A 171 16.73 -11.22 -20.98
C VAL A 171 16.05 -12.30 -21.82
N CYS A 172 14.72 -12.28 -21.95
CA CYS A 172 14.00 -13.23 -22.78
C CYS A 172 14.51 -13.23 -24.23
N ARG A 173 14.82 -12.06 -24.81
CA ARG A 173 15.37 -11.93 -26.17
C ARG A 173 16.81 -12.46 -26.28
N ALA A 174 17.60 -12.35 -25.21
CA ALA A 174 18.93 -12.94 -25.17
C ALA A 174 18.86 -14.48 -25.12
N LEU A 175 17.98 -15.03 -24.30
CA LEU A 175 17.74 -16.48 -24.21
C LEU A 175 17.14 -17.05 -25.49
N GLU A 176 16.22 -16.32 -26.11
CA GLU A 176 15.66 -16.69 -27.40
C GLU A 176 16.76 -16.86 -28.46
N GLY A 177 17.74 -15.95 -28.51
CA GLY A 177 18.88 -16.05 -29.43
C GLY A 177 19.87 -17.18 -29.13
N VAL A 178 19.91 -17.69 -27.89
CA VAL A 178 20.68 -18.91 -27.54
C VAL A 178 20.03 -20.15 -28.16
N HIS A 179 18.71 -20.26 -28.05
CA HIS A 179 17.94 -21.39 -28.59
C HIS A 179 17.72 -21.31 -30.11
N LEU A 180 17.48 -20.11 -30.62
CA LEU A 180 17.03 -19.83 -31.97
C LEU A 180 18.11 -18.99 -32.68
N SER A 181 19.10 -19.67 -33.26
CA SER A 181 20.30 -19.03 -33.81
C SER A 181 20.07 -17.87 -34.81
N PRO A 182 19.04 -17.88 -35.69
CA PRO A 182 18.75 -16.73 -36.55
C PRO A 182 18.32 -15.46 -35.80
N LEU A 183 17.88 -15.58 -34.54
CA LEU A 183 17.43 -14.48 -33.69
C LEU A 183 18.51 -14.02 -32.69
N ALA A 184 19.74 -14.55 -32.80
CA ALA A 184 20.85 -14.20 -31.93
C ALA A 184 21.21 -12.71 -32.05
N ASN A 185 21.35 -12.06 -30.90
CA ASN A 185 21.79 -10.67 -30.77
C ASN A 185 23.04 -10.59 -29.89
N ASP A 186 23.58 -9.38 -29.69
CA ASP A 186 24.79 -9.16 -28.90
C ASP A 186 24.68 -9.70 -27.46
N ASP A 187 23.50 -9.57 -26.82
CA ASP A 187 23.27 -10.08 -25.48
C ASP A 187 23.28 -11.63 -25.48
N SER A 188 22.72 -12.26 -26.53
CA SER A 188 22.77 -13.71 -26.73
C SER A 188 24.21 -14.19 -26.88
N SER A 189 25.02 -13.48 -27.67
CA SER A 189 26.44 -13.78 -27.88
C SER A 189 27.26 -13.65 -26.58
N ARG A 190 26.99 -12.65 -25.74
CA ARG A 190 27.62 -12.54 -24.41
C ARG A 190 27.27 -13.72 -23.52
N LEU A 191 25.99 -14.08 -23.43
CA LEU A 191 25.57 -15.25 -22.63
C LEU A 191 26.25 -16.52 -23.12
N MET A 192 26.28 -16.74 -24.44
CA MET A 192 26.96 -17.89 -25.03
C MET A 192 28.47 -17.87 -24.73
N LEU A 193 29.12 -16.71 -24.76
CA LEU A 193 30.55 -16.57 -24.49
C LEU A 193 30.91 -16.99 -23.04
N HIS A 194 30.18 -16.48 -22.06
CA HIS A 194 30.45 -16.75 -20.63
C HIS A 194 30.07 -18.18 -20.25
N GLU A 195 28.98 -18.73 -20.77
CA GLU A 195 28.61 -20.14 -20.57
C GLU A 195 29.65 -21.10 -21.15
N LEU A 196 30.17 -20.81 -22.34
CA LEU A 196 31.23 -21.62 -22.95
C LEU A 196 32.50 -21.63 -22.09
N ALA A 197 32.86 -20.47 -21.52
CA ALA A 197 34.02 -20.37 -20.65
C ALA A 197 33.87 -21.09 -19.31
N ALA A 198 32.64 -21.33 -18.86
CA ALA A 198 32.34 -22.12 -17.67
C ALA A 198 32.40 -23.64 -17.90
N LEU A 199 32.48 -24.10 -19.15
CA LEU A 199 32.53 -25.54 -19.46
C LEU A 199 33.83 -26.19 -18.98
N LYS A 200 33.70 -27.40 -18.42
CA LYS A 200 34.83 -28.24 -18.07
C LYS A 200 35.60 -28.61 -19.34
N GLY A 201 36.89 -28.27 -19.39
CA GLY A 201 37.74 -28.44 -20.57
C GLY A 201 37.96 -27.16 -21.37
N TRP A 202 37.36 -26.02 -20.97
CA TRP A 202 37.66 -24.72 -21.56
C TRP A 202 39.16 -24.38 -21.44
N PRO A 203 39.84 -23.91 -22.51
CA PRO A 203 41.28 -23.69 -22.46
C PRO A 203 41.66 -22.50 -21.56
N ALA A 204 42.40 -22.74 -20.48
CA ALA A 204 42.85 -21.68 -19.56
C ALA A 204 43.78 -20.64 -20.20
N SER A 205 44.46 -20.98 -21.29
CA SER A 205 45.38 -20.11 -22.04
C SER A 205 44.71 -19.38 -23.21
N LEU A 206 43.37 -19.36 -23.28
CA LEU A 206 42.61 -18.72 -24.35
C LEU A 206 41.92 -17.46 -23.84
N ARG A 207 42.09 -16.37 -24.59
CA ARG A 207 41.27 -15.16 -24.46
C ARG A 207 40.42 -14.98 -25.70
N VAL A 208 39.12 -14.78 -25.48
CA VAL A 208 38.14 -14.48 -26.53
C VAL A 208 37.61 -13.07 -26.31
N GLU A 209 37.62 -12.27 -27.36
CA GLU A 209 37.07 -10.91 -27.35
C GLU A 209 35.91 -10.82 -28.35
N LEU A 210 34.76 -10.41 -27.85
CA LEU A 210 33.58 -10.10 -28.64
C LEU A 210 33.60 -8.61 -28.98
N TRP A 211 33.57 -8.29 -30.27
CA TRP A 211 33.64 -6.91 -30.76
C TRP A 211 32.31 -6.46 -31.36
N ASP A 212 32.03 -5.18 -31.23
CA ASP A 212 31.14 -4.39 -32.09
C ASP A 212 31.95 -3.90 -33.29
N ALA A 213 31.32 -3.21 -34.25
CA ALA A 213 31.97 -2.62 -35.42
C ALA A 213 33.29 -1.89 -35.10
N HIS A 214 33.42 -1.29 -33.91
CA HIS A 214 34.58 -0.49 -33.52
C HIS A 214 35.17 -0.72 -32.10
N ARG A 215 34.55 -1.53 -31.24
CA ARG A 215 34.97 -1.68 -29.83
C ARG A 215 34.77 -3.07 -29.27
N VAL A 216 35.51 -3.44 -28.23
CA VAL A 216 35.24 -4.66 -27.45
C VAL A 216 33.94 -4.47 -26.66
N ILE A 217 32.98 -5.37 -26.88
CA ILE A 217 31.72 -5.43 -26.14
C ILE A 217 31.92 -6.24 -24.86
N ASP A 218 32.63 -7.37 -24.96
CA ASP A 218 32.85 -8.30 -23.85
C ASP A 218 34.08 -9.19 -24.10
N SER A 219 34.65 -9.79 -23.07
CA SER A 219 35.80 -10.70 -23.21
C SER A 219 35.88 -11.72 -22.08
N VAL A 220 36.36 -12.93 -22.38
CA VAL A 220 36.61 -13.97 -21.37
C VAL A 220 37.99 -14.60 -21.56
N GLY A 221 38.65 -14.89 -20.44
CA GLY A 221 40.02 -15.42 -20.39
C GLY A 221 41.05 -14.38 -19.96
N PRO A 222 42.23 -14.82 -19.50
CA PRO A 222 43.23 -13.93 -18.92
C PRO A 222 43.84 -12.98 -19.96
N ASP A 223 44.20 -11.76 -19.54
CA ASP A 223 44.75 -10.73 -20.44
C ASP A 223 46.09 -11.16 -21.05
N ASP A 224 46.87 -12.00 -20.38
CA ASP A 224 48.16 -12.53 -20.82
C ASP A 224 48.05 -13.88 -21.56
N ALA A 225 46.85 -14.29 -21.99
CA ALA A 225 46.63 -15.53 -22.72
C ALA A 225 47.45 -15.61 -24.03
N ASP A 226 48.18 -16.73 -24.20
CA ASP A 226 48.96 -17.05 -25.41
C ASP A 226 48.11 -17.16 -26.68
N LEU A 227 46.86 -17.60 -26.52
CA LEU A 227 45.93 -17.80 -27.62
C LEU A 227 44.82 -16.77 -27.56
N ARG A 228 44.76 -15.88 -28.56
CA ARG A 228 43.70 -14.85 -28.65
C ARG A 228 42.77 -15.10 -29.84
N ARG A 229 41.46 -14.92 -29.61
CA ARG A 229 40.41 -14.97 -30.64
C ARG A 229 39.53 -13.75 -30.56
N VAL A 230 39.35 -13.09 -31.70
CA VAL A 230 38.52 -11.89 -31.83
C VAL A 230 37.34 -12.23 -32.73
N LEU A 231 36.11 -12.07 -32.23
CA LEU A 231 34.88 -12.28 -32.99
C LEU A 231 34.29 -10.93 -33.38
N LYS A 232 34.18 -10.66 -34.69
CA LYS A 232 33.57 -9.43 -35.22
C LYS A 232 32.28 -9.74 -35.98
N PRO A 233 31.21 -8.94 -35.81
CA PRO A 233 29.98 -9.08 -36.57
C PRO A 233 30.22 -8.80 -38.06
N SER A 234 29.57 -9.57 -38.91
CA SER A 234 29.63 -9.48 -40.36
C SER A 234 28.30 -9.96 -40.94
N VAL A 235 27.45 -9.02 -41.40
CA VAL A 235 26.19 -9.31 -42.11
C VAL A 235 25.26 -10.25 -41.31
N GLY A 236 25.01 -9.94 -40.03
CA GLY A 236 24.14 -10.77 -39.17
C GLY A 236 24.77 -12.08 -38.65
N GLN A 237 26.04 -12.33 -38.97
CA GLN A 237 26.83 -13.46 -38.49
C GLN A 237 28.15 -12.97 -37.86
N TYR A 238 29.03 -13.89 -37.48
CA TYR A 238 30.35 -13.59 -36.91
C TYR A 238 31.47 -14.16 -37.78
N LEU A 239 32.56 -13.40 -37.84
CA LEU A 239 33.84 -13.88 -38.38
C LEU A 239 34.89 -13.82 -37.27
N ALA A 240 35.60 -14.92 -37.08
CA ALA A 240 36.64 -15.03 -36.07
C ALA A 240 38.01 -14.67 -36.65
N TYR A 241 38.86 -14.06 -35.81
CA TYR A 241 40.22 -13.66 -36.13
C TYR A 241 41.18 -14.17 -35.06
N GLY A 242 42.36 -14.62 -35.47
CA GLY A 242 43.49 -14.92 -34.60
C GLY A 242 44.49 -13.77 -34.62
N GLN A 243 45.13 -13.51 -33.48
CA GLN A 243 46.21 -12.54 -33.40
C GLN A 243 47.55 -13.20 -33.74
N ARG A 244 48.31 -12.59 -34.66
CA ARG A 244 49.67 -13.02 -35.01
C ARG A 244 50.70 -12.42 -34.04
N ALA A 245 51.93 -12.94 -34.08
CA ALA A 245 53.04 -12.47 -33.25
C ALA A 245 53.40 -10.98 -33.47
N ASP A 246 53.05 -10.42 -34.63
CA ASP A 246 53.22 -9.00 -34.97
C ASP A 246 52.05 -8.11 -34.49
N GLY A 247 51.06 -8.69 -33.81
CA GLY A 247 49.86 -7.99 -33.32
C GLY A 247 48.73 -7.86 -34.34
N SER A 248 48.93 -8.24 -35.60
CA SER A 248 47.89 -8.16 -36.66
C SER A 248 46.82 -9.25 -36.51
N LEU A 249 45.58 -8.92 -36.92
CA LEU A 249 44.45 -9.86 -36.92
C LEU A 249 44.35 -10.58 -38.27
N GLN A 250 44.38 -11.91 -38.25
CA GLN A 250 44.15 -12.76 -39.43
C GLN A 250 42.81 -13.51 -39.27
N VAL A 251 42.03 -13.59 -40.35
CA VAL A 251 40.79 -14.39 -40.36
C VAL A 251 41.08 -15.86 -40.07
N VAL A 252 40.32 -16.45 -39.15
CA VAL A 252 40.39 -17.87 -38.78
C VAL A 252 38.98 -18.45 -38.88
N GLY A 253 38.73 -19.22 -39.93
CA GLY A 253 37.43 -19.85 -40.19
C GLY A 253 36.56 -19.09 -41.20
N VAL A 254 35.29 -19.46 -41.25
CA VAL A 254 34.27 -18.90 -42.16
C VAL A 254 33.23 -18.10 -41.38
N ARG A 255 32.44 -17.30 -42.10
CA ARG A 255 31.29 -16.61 -41.52
C ARG A 255 30.27 -17.65 -41.05
N ALA A 256 29.87 -17.55 -39.79
CA ALA A 256 28.92 -18.46 -39.19
C ALA A 256 28.22 -17.79 -38.00
N PRO A 257 27.12 -18.38 -37.49
CA PRO A 257 26.55 -17.96 -36.21
C PRO A 257 27.58 -18.02 -35.08
N PHE A 258 27.42 -17.17 -34.05
CA PHE A 258 28.42 -16.93 -33.00
C PHE A 258 29.11 -18.19 -32.48
N LEU A 259 28.32 -19.17 -32.02
CA LEU A 259 28.81 -20.39 -31.38
C LEU A 259 29.64 -21.27 -32.34
N GLU A 260 29.21 -21.34 -33.60
CA GLU A 260 29.92 -22.08 -34.65
C GLU A 260 31.20 -21.35 -35.08
N ALA A 261 31.15 -20.03 -35.24
CA ALA A 261 32.31 -19.21 -35.56
C ALA A 261 33.40 -19.33 -34.48
N LEU A 262 33.01 -19.31 -33.20
CA LEU A 262 33.93 -19.47 -32.07
C LEU A 262 34.53 -20.88 -32.02
N LEU A 263 33.71 -21.93 -32.09
CA LEU A 263 34.19 -23.32 -32.04
C LEU A 263 35.09 -23.68 -33.24
N ASN A 264 34.79 -23.15 -34.43
CA ASN A 264 35.65 -23.31 -35.62
C ASN A 264 36.97 -22.54 -35.51
N ALA A 265 37.02 -21.50 -34.68
CA ALA A 265 38.25 -20.74 -34.45
C ALA A 265 39.20 -21.42 -33.44
N LEU A 266 38.71 -22.38 -32.64
CA LEU A 266 39.53 -23.12 -31.68
C LEU A 266 40.45 -24.16 -32.37
N PRO A 267 41.67 -24.38 -31.86
CA PRO A 267 42.52 -25.47 -32.33
C PRO A 267 41.83 -26.84 -32.18
N PRO A 268 42.02 -27.79 -33.12
CA PRO A 268 41.31 -29.07 -33.12
C PRO A 268 41.41 -29.85 -31.80
N ALA A 269 42.60 -29.88 -31.18
CA ALA A 269 42.83 -30.55 -29.90
C ALA A 269 42.05 -29.91 -28.74
N LYS A 270 41.91 -28.58 -28.74
CA LYS A 270 41.12 -27.85 -27.73
C LYS A 270 39.63 -28.03 -27.95
N ARG A 271 39.19 -28.11 -29.21
CA ARG A 271 37.80 -28.44 -29.56
C ARG A 271 37.43 -29.86 -29.16
N GLN A 272 38.32 -30.84 -29.36
CA GLN A 272 38.12 -32.22 -28.89
C GLN A 272 38.00 -32.31 -27.37
N ALA A 273 38.77 -31.50 -26.63
CA ALA A 273 38.70 -31.47 -25.16
C ALA A 273 37.33 -30.99 -24.61
N LEU A 274 36.55 -30.27 -25.41
CA LEU A 274 35.19 -29.84 -25.05
C LEU A 274 34.12 -30.91 -25.29
N GLY A 275 34.43 -32.01 -26.00
CA GLY A 275 33.49 -33.13 -26.23
C GLY A 275 32.49 -32.94 -27.39
N TYR A 276 32.34 -31.73 -27.93
CA TYR A 276 31.35 -31.41 -28.98
C TYR A 276 31.90 -31.53 -30.41
N THR A 277 32.34 -32.71 -30.82
CA THR A 277 32.95 -32.95 -32.16
C THR A 277 32.13 -33.85 -33.10
N HIS A 278 30.99 -34.37 -32.66
CA HIS A 278 30.13 -35.25 -33.48
C HIS A 278 29.05 -34.46 -34.25
N ALA A 279 28.38 -35.11 -35.19
CA ALA A 279 27.28 -34.49 -35.95
C ALA A 279 26.07 -34.22 -35.02
N GLY A 280 25.61 -32.98 -34.93
CA GLY A 280 24.54 -32.57 -33.99
C GLY A 280 25.05 -31.96 -32.67
N ALA A 281 26.36 -32.06 -32.38
CA ALA A 281 26.93 -31.58 -31.11
C ALA A 281 26.68 -30.08 -30.84
N LEU A 282 26.54 -29.27 -31.88
CA LEU A 282 26.27 -27.84 -31.76
C LEU A 282 24.84 -27.55 -31.27
N GLU A 283 23.89 -28.42 -31.62
CA GLU A 283 22.48 -28.32 -31.21
C GLU A 283 22.31 -28.84 -29.77
N GLU A 284 23.00 -29.92 -29.43
CA GLU A 284 23.11 -30.44 -28.07
C GLU A 284 23.69 -29.39 -27.12
N LEU A 285 24.82 -28.77 -27.48
CA LEU A 285 25.44 -27.71 -26.70
C LEU A 285 24.50 -26.51 -26.48
N ARG A 286 23.76 -26.09 -27.52
CA ARG A 286 22.75 -25.02 -27.36
C ARG A 286 21.62 -25.41 -26.41
N ALA A 287 21.13 -26.65 -26.50
CA ALA A 287 20.09 -27.14 -25.60
C ALA A 287 20.57 -27.18 -24.14
N GLU A 288 21.79 -27.67 -23.90
CA GLU A 288 22.39 -27.71 -22.57
C GLU A 288 22.65 -26.30 -22.00
N MET A 289 23.18 -25.38 -22.81
CA MET A 289 23.40 -23.99 -22.41
C MET A 289 22.07 -23.31 -22.07
N GLY A 290 21.05 -23.49 -22.90
CA GLY A 290 19.73 -22.95 -22.65
C GLY A 290 19.08 -23.51 -21.38
N ALA A 291 19.26 -24.80 -21.09
CA ALA A 291 18.77 -25.42 -19.87
C ALA A 291 19.47 -24.87 -18.61
N ARG A 292 20.81 -24.69 -18.63
CA ARG A 292 21.56 -24.10 -17.52
C ARG A 292 21.21 -22.64 -17.30
N LEU A 293 21.22 -21.85 -18.37
CA LEU A 293 20.84 -20.43 -18.33
C LEU A 293 19.40 -20.25 -17.84
N GLY A 294 18.47 -21.09 -18.30
CA GLY A 294 17.08 -21.08 -17.83
C GLY A 294 16.92 -21.30 -16.32
N GLN A 295 17.93 -21.87 -15.65
CA GLN A 295 17.97 -22.08 -14.20
C GLN A 295 18.74 -21.00 -13.43
N ASP A 296 19.58 -20.19 -14.08
CA ASP A 296 20.43 -19.16 -13.46
C ASP A 296 20.13 -17.73 -13.97
N TRP A 297 18.92 -17.27 -13.68
CA TRP A 297 18.50 -15.90 -13.97
C TRP A 297 19.37 -14.81 -13.30
N PRO A 298 19.80 -14.95 -12.03
CA PRO A 298 20.72 -14.00 -11.42
C PRO A 298 22.07 -13.90 -12.16
N GLY A 299 22.64 -15.03 -12.59
CA GLY A 299 23.86 -15.06 -13.40
C GLY A 299 23.68 -14.37 -14.75
N ILE A 300 22.55 -14.58 -15.43
CA ILE A 300 22.22 -13.87 -16.68
C ILE A 300 22.22 -12.35 -16.49
N GLN A 301 21.58 -11.86 -15.43
CA GLN A 301 21.52 -10.42 -15.15
C GLN A 301 22.91 -9.82 -14.92
N ALA A 302 23.77 -10.55 -14.20
CA ALA A 302 25.16 -10.14 -13.97
C ALA A 302 25.93 -10.05 -15.30
N THR A 303 25.86 -11.09 -16.15
CA THR A 303 26.54 -11.15 -17.45
C THR A 303 26.07 -10.04 -18.41
N LEU A 304 24.79 -9.71 -18.40
CA LEU A 304 24.23 -8.66 -19.27
C LEU A 304 24.42 -7.24 -18.73
N ASN A 305 25.16 -7.08 -17.62
CA ASN A 305 25.37 -5.83 -16.89
C ASN A 305 24.03 -5.12 -16.56
N ILE A 306 23.02 -5.92 -16.21
CA ILE A 306 21.75 -5.43 -15.73
C ILE A 306 21.96 -5.15 -14.24
N ARG A 307 22.03 -3.86 -13.86
CA ARG A 307 22.21 -3.48 -12.45
C ARG A 307 21.20 -4.23 -11.57
N PRO A 308 21.66 -4.97 -10.53
CA PRO A 308 20.77 -5.58 -9.56
C PRO A 308 19.96 -4.46 -8.92
N ILE A 309 18.64 -4.57 -9.00
CA ILE A 309 17.76 -3.67 -8.27
C ILE A 309 17.97 -4.00 -6.79
N SER A 310 18.35 -2.99 -6.00
CA SER A 310 18.59 -3.16 -4.57
C SER A 310 17.37 -3.83 -3.91
N TRP A 311 17.62 -4.87 -3.14
CA TRP A 311 16.65 -5.79 -2.50
C TRP A 311 15.60 -5.13 -1.56
N ARG A 312 15.62 -3.79 -1.44
CA ARG A 312 14.58 -2.98 -0.78
C ARG A 312 13.42 -2.59 -1.71
N LEU A 313 13.53 -2.90 -3.00
CA LEU A 313 12.41 -3.01 -3.91
C LEU A 313 12.20 -4.50 -4.12
N ALA A 314 11.16 -5.06 -3.49
CA ALA A 314 10.66 -6.40 -3.82
C ALA A 314 10.59 -6.57 -5.35
N PRO A 315 10.69 -7.79 -5.91
CA PRO A 315 10.34 -7.97 -7.31
C PRO A 315 8.96 -7.30 -7.51
N PRO A 316 8.79 -6.45 -8.54
CA PRO A 316 7.49 -5.83 -8.76
C PRO A 316 6.46 -6.95 -8.80
N ARG A 317 5.35 -6.71 -8.11
CA ARG A 317 4.20 -7.61 -8.17
C ARG A 317 3.93 -7.86 -9.66
N LEU A 318 3.79 -9.11 -10.07
CA LEU A 318 3.03 -9.37 -11.30
C LEU A 318 1.64 -8.72 -11.10
N ILE A 319 1.00 -8.34 -12.20
CA ILE A 319 -0.29 -7.60 -12.30
C ILE A 319 -1.45 -8.22 -11.46
N ASN A 320 -1.23 -9.39 -10.83
CA ASN A 320 -2.11 -10.10 -9.89
C ASN A 320 -1.56 -10.32 -8.44
N GLY A 321 -0.49 -9.63 -8.03
CA GLY A 321 0.04 -9.71 -6.66
C GLY A 321 0.90 -10.94 -6.33
N ARG A 322 1.49 -11.62 -7.32
CA ARG A 322 2.39 -12.78 -7.06
C ARG A 322 3.80 -12.35 -6.65
N LYS A 323 4.30 -12.93 -5.54
CA LYS A 323 5.74 -12.97 -5.21
C LYS A 323 6.39 -14.17 -5.92
N GLY A 324 7.53 -13.94 -6.57
CA GLY A 324 8.44 -15.01 -6.95
C GLY A 324 9.31 -15.42 -5.75
N TYR A 325 9.59 -16.71 -5.61
CA TYR A 325 10.55 -17.26 -4.65
C TYR A 325 11.43 -18.33 -5.32
N PRO A 326 12.64 -18.58 -4.78
CA PRO A 326 13.67 -19.39 -5.41
C PRO A 326 13.46 -20.91 -5.23
N LEU A 327 14.13 -21.66 -6.10
CA LEU A 327 14.16 -23.10 -6.25
C LEU A 327 14.83 -23.84 -5.08
N SER A 328 14.30 -25.02 -4.71
CA SER A 328 15.07 -26.28 -4.67
C SER A 328 14.14 -27.49 -4.54
N GLY A 329 14.05 -28.31 -5.59
CA GLY A 329 13.41 -29.61 -5.54
C GLY A 329 14.30 -30.62 -4.82
N GLY A 330 13.90 -31.03 -3.61
CA GLY A 330 14.50 -32.13 -2.86
C GLY A 330 13.77 -33.45 -3.13
N THR A 331 14.52 -34.55 -3.14
CA THR A 331 14.05 -35.94 -3.36
C THR A 331 13.27 -36.54 -2.17
N GLU A 332 12.68 -35.74 -1.29
CA GLU A 332 12.20 -36.18 0.04
C GLU A 332 10.81 -36.84 0.04
N PHE A 333 9.91 -36.49 -0.89
CA PHE A 333 8.51 -36.94 -0.87
C PHE A 333 8.19 -37.99 -1.94
N GLY A 334 7.36 -38.98 -1.62
CA GLY A 334 6.86 -40.00 -2.55
C GLY A 334 5.76 -39.47 -3.50
N PRO A 335 5.30 -40.27 -4.48
CA PRO A 335 4.33 -39.82 -5.48
C PRO A 335 3.00 -39.35 -4.88
N THR A 336 2.53 -40.04 -3.84
CA THR A 336 1.26 -39.72 -3.16
C THR A 336 1.39 -38.46 -2.31
N GLU A 337 2.49 -38.29 -1.58
CA GLU A 337 2.75 -37.06 -0.82
C GLU A 337 2.89 -35.85 -1.75
N ARG A 338 3.54 -36.02 -2.91
CA ARG A 338 3.66 -34.95 -3.91
C ARG A 338 2.31 -34.55 -4.52
N ASP A 339 1.40 -35.50 -4.74
CA ASP A 339 0.04 -35.19 -5.20
C ASP A 339 -0.74 -34.38 -4.15
N GLN A 340 -0.69 -34.82 -2.89
CA GLN A 340 -1.33 -34.13 -1.76
C GLN A 340 -0.74 -32.72 -1.55
N ILE A 341 0.59 -32.58 -1.60
CA ILE A 341 1.28 -31.27 -1.53
C ILE A 341 0.86 -30.40 -2.72
N SER A 342 0.82 -30.94 -3.94
CA SER A 342 0.43 -30.18 -5.14
C SER A 342 -1.00 -29.63 -5.02
N ARG A 343 -1.97 -30.43 -4.59
CA ARG A 343 -3.36 -30.01 -4.41
C ARG A 343 -3.51 -29.03 -3.25
N MET A 344 -2.71 -29.18 -2.21
CA MET A 344 -2.71 -28.23 -1.09
C MET A 344 -2.06 -26.88 -1.47
N ARG A 345 -1.07 -26.89 -2.37
CA ARG A 345 -0.48 -25.70 -3.00
C ARG A 345 -1.47 -24.95 -3.90
N GLU A 346 -2.51 -25.61 -4.44
CA GLU A 346 -3.60 -24.94 -5.16
C GLU A 346 -4.50 -24.12 -4.23
N LEU A 347 -4.61 -24.54 -2.98
CA LEU A 347 -5.38 -23.85 -1.94
C LEU A 347 -4.55 -22.75 -1.25
N TYR A 348 -3.25 -22.99 -1.05
CA TYR A 348 -2.31 -22.07 -0.41
C TYR A 348 -1.09 -21.75 -1.29
N PRO A 349 -1.23 -20.91 -2.33
CA PRO A 349 -0.17 -20.68 -3.31
C PRO A 349 1.07 -19.96 -2.78
N SER A 350 0.97 -19.30 -1.64
CA SER A 350 2.08 -18.61 -0.97
C SER A 350 2.96 -19.53 -0.12
N LYS A 351 2.46 -20.71 0.28
CA LYS A 351 3.14 -21.64 1.21
C LYS A 351 4.08 -22.59 0.49
N THR A 352 5.28 -22.79 1.03
CA THR A 352 6.27 -23.74 0.51
C THR A 352 5.84 -25.19 0.68
N ASP A 353 6.48 -26.12 -0.03
CA ASP A 353 6.20 -27.56 0.08
C ASP A 353 6.40 -28.07 1.52
N ALA A 354 7.40 -27.54 2.23
CA ALA A 354 7.67 -27.88 3.63
C ALA A 354 6.56 -27.38 4.57
N GLU A 355 6.06 -26.15 4.37
CA GLU A 355 4.96 -25.59 5.16
C GLU A 355 3.63 -26.30 4.86
N VAL A 356 3.38 -26.61 3.59
CA VAL A 356 2.22 -27.40 3.15
C VAL A 356 2.28 -28.80 3.74
N TRP A 357 3.46 -29.43 3.72
CA TRP A 357 3.65 -30.73 4.34
C TRP A 357 3.44 -30.68 5.86
N ALA A 358 3.91 -29.63 6.54
CA ALA A 358 3.65 -29.44 7.97
C ALA A 358 2.14 -29.33 8.27
N MET A 359 1.38 -28.59 7.45
CA MET A 359 -0.08 -28.49 7.57
C MET A 359 -0.78 -29.84 7.33
N LEU A 360 -0.30 -30.60 6.35
CA LEU A 360 -0.80 -31.93 6.05
C LEU A 360 -0.47 -32.93 7.16
N ALA A 361 0.72 -32.84 7.75
CA ALA A 361 1.14 -33.68 8.88
C ALA A 361 0.33 -33.36 10.14
N GLU A 362 -0.03 -32.10 10.37
CA GLU A 362 -0.89 -31.67 11.49
C GLU A 362 -2.34 -32.16 11.33
N ALA A 363 -2.82 -32.33 10.09
CA ALA A 363 -4.16 -32.82 9.81
C ALA A 363 -4.35 -34.34 10.02
N GLY A 364 -3.27 -35.12 9.99
CA GLY A 364 -3.32 -36.55 10.32
C GLY A 364 -2.18 -37.37 9.69
N ASP A 365 -1.87 -38.48 10.35
CA ASP A 365 -0.73 -39.34 9.98
C ASP A 365 -1.00 -40.23 8.75
N THR A 366 -2.27 -40.44 8.38
CA THR A 366 -2.64 -41.30 7.25
C THR A 366 -2.93 -40.52 5.98
N VAL A 367 -2.61 -41.11 4.82
CA VAL A 367 -2.93 -40.54 3.50
C VAL A 367 -4.42 -40.23 3.38
N VAL A 368 -5.30 -41.09 3.89
CA VAL A 368 -6.76 -40.92 3.84
C VAL A 368 -7.21 -39.69 4.62
N MET A 369 -6.71 -39.48 5.84
CA MET A 369 -7.03 -38.29 6.65
C MET A 369 -6.60 -37.00 5.97
N ARG A 370 -5.39 -36.99 5.39
CA ARG A 370 -4.89 -35.84 4.60
C ARG A 370 -5.77 -35.56 3.38
N GLU A 371 -6.23 -36.61 2.71
CA GLU A 371 -7.07 -36.51 1.52
C GLU A 371 -8.48 -35.95 1.82
N GLU A 372 -9.08 -36.38 2.93
CA GLU A 372 -10.34 -35.86 3.42
C GLU A 372 -10.24 -34.36 3.77
N MET A 373 -9.13 -33.96 4.41
CA MET A 373 -8.86 -32.55 4.72
C MET A 373 -8.71 -31.69 3.46
N ILE A 374 -7.91 -32.13 2.48
CA ILE A 374 -7.76 -31.42 1.20
C ILE A 374 -9.12 -31.26 0.52
N THR A 375 -9.90 -32.35 0.46
CA THR A 375 -11.24 -32.35 -0.17
C THR A 375 -12.19 -31.36 0.52
N TYR A 376 -12.16 -31.32 1.86
CA TYR A 376 -12.94 -30.36 2.64
C TYR A 376 -12.55 -28.91 2.31
N GLN A 377 -11.25 -28.59 2.31
CA GLN A 377 -10.79 -27.24 2.04
C GLN A 377 -11.04 -26.78 0.60
N VAL A 378 -10.96 -27.69 -0.39
CA VAL A 378 -11.36 -27.38 -1.78
C VAL A 378 -12.83 -27.00 -1.84
N LYS A 379 -13.70 -27.81 -1.22
CA LYS A 379 -15.14 -27.56 -1.18
C LYS A 379 -15.47 -26.23 -0.50
N GLU A 380 -14.77 -25.90 0.59
CA GLU A 380 -14.93 -24.64 1.31
C GLU A 380 -14.52 -23.43 0.43
N ARG A 381 -13.34 -23.49 -0.20
CA ARG A 381 -12.87 -22.46 -1.14
C ARG A 381 -13.88 -22.19 -2.25
N ASP A 382 -14.38 -23.27 -2.86
CA ASP A 382 -15.28 -23.17 -4.01
C ASP A 382 -16.65 -22.60 -3.61
N GLN A 383 -17.08 -22.83 -2.37
CA GLN A 383 -18.25 -22.14 -1.81
C GLN A 383 -17.97 -20.65 -1.61
N LEU A 384 -16.87 -20.30 -0.94
CA LEU A 384 -16.46 -18.90 -0.73
C LEU A 384 -16.40 -18.11 -2.04
N TYR A 385 -15.76 -18.67 -3.06
CA TYR A 385 -15.56 -17.98 -4.34
C TYR A 385 -16.88 -17.76 -5.07
N ARG A 386 -17.82 -18.70 -4.98
CA ARG A 386 -19.18 -18.53 -5.51
C ARG A 386 -19.94 -17.43 -4.78
N ASP A 387 -19.86 -17.38 -3.45
CA ASP A 387 -20.55 -16.37 -2.65
C ASP A 387 -20.03 -14.95 -2.95
N LEU A 388 -18.70 -14.80 -3.02
CA LEU A 388 -18.03 -13.55 -3.36
C LEU A 388 -18.35 -13.09 -4.78
N GLN A 389 -18.39 -14.03 -5.73
CA GLN A 389 -18.75 -13.74 -7.11
C GLN A 389 -20.19 -13.24 -7.21
N ALA A 390 -21.14 -13.92 -6.56
CA ALA A 390 -22.53 -13.52 -6.55
C ALA A 390 -22.72 -12.12 -5.94
N TRP A 391 -22.02 -11.82 -4.84
CA TRP A 391 -22.04 -10.49 -4.22
C TRP A 391 -21.44 -9.39 -5.10
N ARG A 392 -20.36 -9.70 -5.82
CA ARG A 392 -19.77 -8.79 -6.81
C ARG A 392 -20.75 -8.49 -7.93
N ASP A 393 -21.38 -9.52 -8.49
CA ASP A 393 -22.31 -9.39 -9.63
C ASP A 393 -23.62 -8.68 -9.25
N GLN A 394 -23.99 -8.70 -7.96
CA GLN A 394 -25.15 -7.96 -7.45
C GLN A 394 -24.94 -6.43 -7.52
N ALA A 395 -23.71 -5.91 -7.36
CA ALA A 395 -23.44 -4.47 -7.50
C ALA A 395 -23.73 -3.98 -8.91
N SER A 396 -23.30 -4.74 -9.91
CA SER A 396 -23.47 -4.43 -11.33
C SER A 396 -24.93 -4.30 -11.76
N LYS A 397 -25.87 -4.89 -11.00
CA LYS A 397 -27.32 -4.85 -11.30
C LYS A 397 -28.07 -3.71 -10.59
N ILE A 398 -27.62 -3.30 -9.40
CA ILE A 398 -28.35 -2.35 -8.55
C ILE A 398 -27.88 -0.91 -8.78
N GLN A 399 -26.59 -0.69 -9.08
CA GLN A 399 -26.01 0.62 -9.34
C GLN A 399 -24.83 0.50 -10.34
N PRO A 400 -24.99 0.90 -11.61
CA PRO A 400 -23.93 0.86 -12.62
C PRO A 400 -22.92 2.01 -12.45
N ASP A 401 -22.54 2.37 -11.22
CA ASP A 401 -21.42 3.28 -10.95
C ASP A 401 -20.14 2.45 -10.87
N SER A 402 -19.18 2.75 -11.76
CA SER A 402 -17.89 2.04 -11.86
C SER A 402 -17.10 1.98 -10.53
N SER A 403 -17.36 2.92 -9.62
CA SER A 403 -16.72 2.99 -8.29
C SER A 403 -17.15 1.86 -7.34
N SER A 404 -18.42 1.45 -7.37
CA SER A 404 -18.97 0.41 -6.47
C SER A 404 -18.49 -0.99 -6.87
N ALA A 405 -18.47 -1.27 -8.17
CA ALA A 405 -17.97 -2.55 -8.70
C ALA A 405 -16.47 -2.74 -8.43
N TYR A 406 -15.67 -1.68 -8.60
CA TYR A 406 -14.24 -1.69 -8.30
C TYR A 406 -13.98 -1.93 -6.80
N SER A 407 -14.70 -1.21 -5.94
CA SER A 407 -14.61 -1.34 -4.49
C SER A 407 -14.91 -2.76 -4.00
N ARG A 408 -15.97 -3.38 -4.54
CA ARG A 408 -16.29 -4.79 -4.24
C ARG A 408 -15.25 -5.75 -4.80
N ALA A 409 -14.71 -5.51 -5.99
CA ALA A 409 -13.65 -6.34 -6.55
C ALA A 409 -12.40 -6.35 -5.66
N LEU A 410 -12.00 -5.18 -5.14
CA LEU A 410 -10.89 -5.07 -4.19
C LEU A 410 -11.20 -5.78 -2.87
N ALA A 411 -12.43 -5.65 -2.34
CA ALA A 411 -12.85 -6.39 -1.14
C ALA A 411 -12.82 -7.91 -1.36
N VAL A 412 -13.27 -8.40 -2.52
CA VAL A 412 -13.20 -9.82 -2.90
C VAL A 412 -11.75 -10.31 -2.88
N GLU A 413 -10.83 -9.57 -3.50
CA GLU A 413 -9.40 -9.90 -3.49
C GLU A 413 -8.85 -9.99 -2.06
N ARG A 414 -9.22 -9.05 -1.18
CA ARG A 414 -8.77 -9.04 0.21
C ARG A 414 -9.28 -10.25 1.00
N ILE A 415 -10.56 -10.61 0.85
CA ILE A 415 -11.17 -11.76 1.53
C ILE A 415 -10.54 -13.08 1.02
N GLN A 416 -10.35 -13.22 -0.30
CA GLN A 416 -9.74 -14.42 -0.88
C GLN A 416 -8.31 -14.65 -0.40
N ARG A 417 -7.50 -13.58 -0.37
CA ARG A 417 -6.12 -13.65 0.16
C ARG A 417 -6.10 -13.98 1.65
N CYS A 418 -6.98 -13.37 2.44
CA CYS A 418 -7.11 -13.66 3.86
C CYS A 418 -7.46 -15.14 4.10
N TRP A 419 -8.40 -15.72 3.33
CA TRP A 419 -8.74 -17.14 3.42
C TRP A 419 -7.54 -18.04 3.10
N ALA A 420 -6.77 -17.67 2.08
CA ALA A 420 -5.54 -18.35 1.68
C ALA A 420 -4.34 -18.10 2.62
N LYS A 421 -4.54 -17.39 3.74
CA LYS A 421 -3.48 -17.02 4.71
C LYS A 421 -2.33 -16.23 4.05
N GLU A 422 -2.68 -15.41 3.06
CA GLU A 422 -1.75 -14.52 2.36
C GLU A 422 -1.85 -13.12 3.00
N GLY A 423 -0.97 -12.81 3.95
CA GLY A 423 -0.94 -11.49 4.61
C GLY A 423 -0.70 -10.34 3.61
N PHE A 424 -1.44 -9.24 3.75
CA PHE A 424 -1.21 -8.00 2.99
C PHE A 424 0.02 -7.23 3.49
N THR A 425 0.38 -7.44 4.76
CA THR A 425 1.56 -6.90 5.45
C THR A 425 2.36 -8.06 6.04
N GLN A 426 3.70 -7.98 6.01
CA GLN A 426 4.55 -9.01 6.60
C GLN A 426 4.33 -9.04 8.13
N GLY A 427 3.93 -10.19 8.69
CA GLY A 427 3.85 -10.41 10.13
C GLY A 427 2.46 -10.30 10.77
N VAL A 428 1.38 -10.13 9.99
CA VAL A 428 0.00 -10.14 10.50
C VAL A 428 -0.86 -11.07 9.63
N GLU A 429 -0.69 -12.38 9.79
CA GLU A 429 -1.47 -13.40 9.05
C GLU A 429 -2.92 -13.56 9.58
N GLU A 430 -3.25 -12.91 10.71
CA GLU A 430 -4.51 -13.07 11.44
C GLU A 430 -5.48 -11.88 11.28
N GLU A 431 -5.24 -10.98 10.32
CA GLU A 431 -6.05 -9.77 10.11
C GLU A 431 -6.77 -9.75 8.76
N LEU A 432 -8.05 -9.39 8.77
CA LEU A 432 -8.81 -8.99 7.59
C LEU A 432 -9.10 -7.48 7.65
N ASN A 433 -8.51 -6.70 6.73
CA ASN A 433 -8.75 -5.27 6.61
C ASN A 433 -9.58 -4.93 5.35
N LEU A 434 -10.75 -4.34 5.55
CA LEU A 434 -11.69 -3.87 4.53
C LEU A 434 -11.97 -2.36 4.66
N ASP A 435 -11.02 -1.61 5.24
CA ASP A 435 -11.19 -0.18 5.54
C ASP A 435 -11.18 0.70 4.28
N ASN A 436 -11.95 1.79 4.31
CA ASN A 436 -11.96 2.85 3.30
C ASN A 436 -12.24 2.36 1.88
N LEU A 437 -13.11 1.36 1.74
CA LEU A 437 -13.50 0.77 0.46
C LEU A 437 -14.86 1.28 -0.03
N ASP A 438 -15.43 2.29 0.62
CA ASP A 438 -16.74 2.84 0.27
C ASP A 438 -17.88 1.79 0.19
N LEU A 439 -17.76 0.69 0.94
CA LEU A 439 -18.65 -0.46 0.84
C LEU A 439 -20.03 -0.12 1.44
N ALA A 440 -21.09 -0.36 0.66
CA ALA A 440 -22.47 -0.24 1.13
C ALA A 440 -22.99 -1.52 1.82
N SER A 441 -22.38 -2.67 1.55
CA SER A 441 -22.71 -3.96 2.18
C SER A 441 -21.50 -4.89 2.16
N LEU A 442 -21.58 -6.01 2.88
CA LEU A 442 -20.60 -7.10 2.87
C LEU A 442 -21.21 -8.38 2.29
N PRO A 443 -20.40 -9.32 1.76
CA PRO A 443 -20.89 -10.60 1.24
C PRO A 443 -21.37 -11.51 2.39
N ALA A 444 -22.31 -12.40 2.12
CA ALA A 444 -22.49 -13.58 2.96
C ALA A 444 -21.31 -14.53 2.71
N LEU A 445 -20.70 -15.08 3.75
CA LEU A 445 -19.55 -15.98 3.64
C LEU A 445 -19.94 -17.40 4.04
N GLY A 446 -19.72 -18.36 3.15
CA GLY A 446 -19.89 -19.80 3.42
C GLY A 446 -18.60 -20.53 3.83
N ALA A 447 -17.57 -19.81 4.28
CA ALA A 447 -16.27 -20.37 4.65
C ALA A 447 -15.80 -19.91 6.05
N HIS A 448 -14.90 -20.69 6.65
CA HIS A 448 -14.34 -20.42 7.97
C HIS A 448 -12.95 -19.78 7.87
N PHE A 449 -12.75 -18.76 8.69
CA PHE A 449 -11.53 -17.99 8.86
C PHE A 449 -11.07 -18.13 10.31
N SER A 450 -10.80 -19.38 10.72
CA SER A 450 -10.47 -19.73 12.11
C SER A 450 -9.16 -19.10 12.60
N HIS A 451 -8.29 -18.65 11.69
CA HIS A 451 -7.04 -17.96 12.01
C HIS A 451 -7.19 -16.45 12.20
N VAL A 452 -8.33 -15.85 11.85
CA VAL A 452 -8.49 -14.38 11.91
C VAL A 452 -8.88 -13.97 13.32
N THR A 453 -8.02 -13.14 13.94
CA THR A 453 -8.22 -12.57 15.28
C THR A 453 -8.56 -11.08 15.24
N VAL A 454 -8.30 -10.40 14.11
CA VAL A 454 -8.60 -8.98 13.91
C VAL A 454 -9.40 -8.77 12.61
N LEU A 455 -10.53 -8.08 12.71
CA LEU A 455 -11.35 -7.66 11.57
C LEU A 455 -11.58 -6.16 11.63
N SER A 456 -11.21 -5.46 10.56
CA SER A 456 -11.42 -4.02 10.41
C SER A 456 -12.21 -3.74 9.13
N ALA A 457 -13.30 -2.99 9.24
CA ALA A 457 -14.06 -2.49 8.09
C ALA A 457 -14.50 -1.02 8.31
N LYS A 458 -13.56 -0.19 8.76
CA LYS A 458 -13.76 1.22 9.12
C LYS A 458 -14.07 2.09 7.92
N ASN A 459 -14.75 3.22 8.18
CA ASN A 459 -14.97 4.28 7.19
C ASN A 459 -15.55 3.76 5.86
N ASN A 460 -16.58 2.92 5.99
CA ASN A 460 -17.39 2.46 4.87
C ASN A 460 -18.80 3.07 4.98
N ARG A 461 -19.75 2.58 4.19
CA ARG A 461 -21.16 3.02 4.21
C ARG A 461 -22.08 1.90 4.69
N LEU A 462 -21.58 0.99 5.54
CA LEU A 462 -22.32 -0.18 5.98
C LEU A 462 -23.49 0.23 6.89
N THR A 463 -24.70 -0.18 6.53
CA THR A 463 -25.90 0.03 7.35
C THR A 463 -26.23 -1.16 8.25
N ALA A 464 -25.81 -2.36 7.83
CA ALA A 464 -25.86 -3.60 8.59
C ALA A 464 -24.80 -4.58 8.07
N LEU A 465 -24.46 -5.58 8.87
CA LEU A 465 -23.69 -6.74 8.43
C LEU A 465 -24.65 -7.88 8.08
N PRO A 466 -24.32 -8.76 7.11
CA PRO A 466 -25.07 -9.99 6.90
C PRO A 466 -25.11 -10.83 8.19
N GLU A 467 -26.27 -11.42 8.50
CA GLU A 467 -26.55 -12.09 9.78
C GLU A 467 -25.46 -13.08 10.21
N ARG A 468 -24.94 -13.87 9.27
CA ARG A 468 -23.92 -14.89 9.52
C ARG A 468 -22.50 -14.48 9.17
N PHE A 469 -22.27 -13.22 8.76
CA PHE A 469 -20.95 -12.79 8.30
C PHE A 469 -19.87 -12.98 9.36
N LEU A 470 -20.15 -12.60 10.61
CA LEU A 470 -19.17 -12.72 11.68
C LEU A 470 -18.94 -14.18 12.10
N PHE A 471 -19.89 -15.11 11.85
CA PHE A 471 -19.73 -16.53 12.18
C PHE A 471 -18.58 -17.19 11.41
N SER A 472 -18.16 -16.58 10.30
CA SER A 472 -16.96 -16.98 9.58
C SER A 472 -15.67 -16.74 10.35
N PHE A 473 -15.65 -15.93 11.42
CA PHE A 473 -14.44 -15.53 12.15
C PHE A 473 -14.48 -15.96 13.63
N PRO A 474 -14.55 -17.28 13.94
CA PRO A 474 -14.82 -17.75 15.30
C PRO A 474 -13.72 -17.41 16.33
N ALA A 475 -12.50 -17.08 15.88
CA ALA A 475 -11.39 -16.71 16.75
C ALA A 475 -11.23 -15.19 16.95
N LEU A 476 -12.21 -14.39 16.50
CA LEU A 476 -12.13 -12.93 16.51
C LEU A 476 -11.97 -12.37 17.93
N ARG A 477 -10.96 -11.52 18.11
CA ARG A 477 -10.66 -10.81 19.37
C ARG A 477 -10.87 -9.32 19.26
N ILE A 478 -10.67 -8.75 18.07
CA ILE A 478 -10.74 -7.31 17.82
C ILE A 478 -11.64 -7.06 16.61
N LEU A 479 -12.68 -6.26 16.82
CA LEU A 479 -13.61 -5.86 15.77
C LEU A 479 -13.69 -4.33 15.69
N TYR A 480 -13.32 -3.78 14.53
CA TYR A 480 -13.46 -2.36 14.23
C TYR A 480 -14.48 -2.13 13.11
N LEU A 481 -15.56 -1.41 13.43
CA LEU A 481 -16.58 -0.98 12.47
C LEU A 481 -16.89 0.53 12.60
N ASP A 482 -15.95 1.32 13.14
CA ASP A 482 -16.12 2.75 13.29
C ASP A 482 -16.28 3.50 11.96
N GLY A 483 -16.99 4.63 12.00
CA GLY A 483 -17.22 5.48 10.83
C GLY A 483 -18.12 4.83 9.76
N ASN A 484 -19.09 4.02 10.18
CA ASN A 484 -20.10 3.41 9.30
C ASN A 484 -21.49 4.04 9.54
N ARG A 485 -22.56 3.38 9.08
CA ARG A 485 -23.95 3.82 9.22
C ARG A 485 -24.81 2.77 9.92
N LEU A 486 -24.20 1.95 10.79
CA LEU A 486 -24.87 0.85 11.48
C LEU A 486 -25.96 1.38 12.41
N THR A 487 -27.14 0.78 12.37
CA THR A 487 -28.26 1.15 13.24
C THR A 487 -28.47 0.19 14.41
N HIS A 488 -27.97 -1.04 14.29
CA HIS A 488 -28.00 -2.11 15.29
C HIS A 488 -26.63 -2.77 15.43
N LEU A 489 -26.42 -3.44 16.56
CA LEU A 489 -25.23 -4.24 16.82
C LEU A 489 -25.25 -5.46 15.88
N PRO A 490 -24.13 -5.80 15.20
CA PRO A 490 -24.10 -7.01 14.38
C PRO A 490 -24.27 -8.26 15.25
N ASN A 491 -24.74 -9.38 14.70
CA ASN A 491 -24.84 -10.62 15.48
C ASN A 491 -23.43 -11.05 15.95
N LEU A 492 -23.25 -11.10 17.28
CA LEU A 492 -22.00 -11.46 17.96
C LEU A 492 -22.10 -12.74 18.81
N ASP A 493 -23.14 -13.57 18.63
CA ASP A 493 -23.48 -14.69 19.51
C ASP A 493 -22.32 -15.68 19.74
N VAL A 494 -21.46 -15.88 18.73
CA VAL A 494 -20.32 -16.81 18.79
C VAL A 494 -19.00 -16.17 19.24
N HIS A 495 -18.98 -14.87 19.54
CA HIS A 495 -17.77 -14.09 19.84
C HIS A 495 -17.65 -13.68 21.30
N SER A 496 -18.06 -14.55 22.24
CA SER A 496 -17.95 -14.29 23.69
C SER A 496 -16.51 -14.00 24.18
N HIS A 497 -15.51 -14.29 23.35
CA HIS A 497 -14.07 -14.09 23.60
C HIS A 497 -13.54 -12.75 23.05
N LEU A 498 -14.41 -11.94 22.44
CA LEU A 498 -14.05 -10.63 21.88
C LEU A 498 -13.51 -9.74 23.00
N ALA A 499 -12.34 -9.14 22.78
CA ALA A 499 -11.65 -8.29 23.75
C ALA A 499 -11.86 -6.80 23.44
N VAL A 500 -11.95 -6.43 22.15
CA VAL A 500 -12.09 -5.03 21.70
C VAL A 500 -13.20 -4.94 20.68
N LEU A 501 -14.15 -4.03 20.92
CA LEU A 501 -15.23 -3.68 20.02
C LEU A 501 -15.28 -2.16 19.86
N ASN A 502 -15.05 -1.67 18.65
CA ASN A 502 -15.24 -0.26 18.31
C ASN A 502 -16.35 -0.11 17.27
N LEU A 503 -17.41 0.60 17.67
CA LEU A 503 -18.54 0.96 16.83
C LEU A 503 -18.79 2.48 16.85
N SER A 504 -17.78 3.28 17.21
CA SER A 504 -17.90 4.73 17.27
C SER A 504 -18.32 5.35 15.93
N ASN A 505 -18.98 6.51 15.98
CA ASN A 505 -19.45 7.26 14.83
C ASN A 505 -20.32 6.42 13.87
N ASN A 506 -21.31 5.73 14.44
CA ASN A 506 -22.37 5.02 13.72
C ASN A 506 -23.74 5.65 14.05
N HIS A 507 -24.83 4.95 13.78
CA HIS A 507 -26.20 5.40 14.04
C HIS A 507 -26.95 4.45 14.99
N LEU A 508 -26.21 3.79 15.90
CA LEU A 508 -26.73 2.74 16.76
C LEU A 508 -27.83 3.23 17.71
N ARG A 509 -28.91 2.45 17.82
CA ARG A 509 -30.00 2.64 18.78
C ARG A 509 -30.40 1.29 19.35
N PHE A 510 -29.98 1.02 20.58
CA PHE A 510 -30.10 -0.33 21.15
C PHE A 510 -31.56 -0.70 21.44
N ASP A 511 -31.96 -1.88 20.98
CA ASP A 511 -33.17 -2.57 21.40
C ASP A 511 -32.87 -3.72 22.38
N TYR A 512 -33.83 -4.64 22.58
CA TYR A 512 -33.64 -5.78 23.49
C TYR A 512 -32.58 -6.78 22.96
N VAL A 513 -32.54 -6.97 21.64
CA VAL A 513 -31.63 -7.92 21.00
C VAL A 513 -30.20 -7.39 21.06
N ASP A 514 -30.02 -6.10 20.80
CA ASP A 514 -28.71 -5.44 20.93
C ASP A 514 -28.17 -5.52 22.39
N GLU A 515 -29.06 -5.36 23.37
CA GLU A 515 -28.74 -5.46 24.80
C GLU A 515 -28.30 -6.89 25.18
N GLU A 516 -29.04 -7.92 24.78
CA GLU A 516 -28.67 -9.32 25.02
C GLU A 516 -27.37 -9.71 24.33
N GLY A 517 -27.22 -9.35 23.04
CA GLY A 517 -26.03 -9.67 22.26
C GLY A 517 -24.76 -9.04 22.84
N LEU A 518 -24.82 -7.79 23.31
CA LEU A 518 -23.70 -7.17 24.01
C LEU A 518 -23.40 -7.88 25.34
N ALA A 519 -24.42 -8.30 26.08
CA ALA A 519 -24.26 -8.90 27.40
C ALA A 519 -23.56 -10.28 27.39
N GLU A 520 -23.54 -10.96 26.23
CA GLU A 520 -22.78 -12.21 26.03
C GLU A 520 -21.26 -12.01 25.93
N LEU A 521 -20.79 -10.79 25.66
CA LEU A 521 -19.37 -10.47 25.47
C LEU A 521 -18.61 -10.34 26.82
N THR A 522 -18.69 -11.35 27.67
CA THR A 522 -18.17 -11.32 29.04
C THR A 522 -16.66 -11.10 29.16
N GLN A 523 -15.90 -11.36 28.09
CA GLN A 523 -14.44 -11.13 28.01
C GLN A 523 -14.06 -9.75 27.44
N LEU A 524 -15.04 -8.92 27.08
CA LEU A 524 -14.81 -7.60 26.50
C LEU A 524 -14.05 -6.71 27.47
N ARG A 525 -12.94 -6.12 27.01
CA ARG A 525 -12.06 -5.23 27.78
C ARG A 525 -12.19 -3.79 27.34
N SER A 526 -12.41 -3.55 26.05
CA SER A 526 -12.59 -2.21 25.50
C SER A 526 -13.85 -2.15 24.64
N LEU A 527 -14.73 -1.22 24.97
CA LEU A 527 -15.93 -0.92 24.22
C LEU A 527 -15.99 0.58 23.91
N ASP A 528 -16.03 0.92 22.62
CA ASP A 528 -16.23 2.29 22.16
C ASP A 528 -17.50 2.39 21.33
N LEU A 529 -18.46 3.17 21.83
CA LEU A 529 -19.72 3.48 21.17
C LEU A 529 -19.90 4.98 20.96
N SER A 530 -18.83 5.77 21.08
CA SER A 530 -18.89 7.24 21.03
C SER A 530 -19.55 7.76 19.75
N GLY A 531 -20.31 8.85 19.84
CA GLY A 531 -20.97 9.46 18.69
C GLY A 531 -22.15 8.66 18.11
N ASN A 532 -22.73 7.73 18.88
CA ASN A 532 -23.96 7.01 18.50
C ASN A 532 -25.19 7.54 19.26
N PRO A 533 -26.39 7.63 18.67
CA PRO A 533 -27.59 8.14 19.33
C PRO A 533 -28.25 7.13 20.31
N LEU A 534 -27.45 6.51 21.19
CA LEU A 534 -27.88 5.46 22.12
C LEU A 534 -28.99 5.91 23.07
N GLY A 535 -29.01 7.20 23.46
CA GLY A 535 -30.04 7.76 24.33
C GLY A 535 -31.46 7.76 23.76
N ARG A 536 -31.62 7.50 22.44
CA ARG A 536 -32.93 7.31 21.79
C ARG A 536 -33.42 5.86 21.86
N GLY A 537 -32.57 4.93 22.29
CA GLY A 537 -32.88 3.51 22.44
C GLY A 537 -33.10 3.12 23.91
N ARG A 538 -32.91 1.83 24.19
CA ARG A 538 -32.94 1.28 25.54
C ARG A 538 -31.67 1.65 26.32
N ARG A 539 -31.82 1.77 27.64
CA ARG A 539 -30.73 2.03 28.57
C ARG A 539 -29.79 0.81 28.62
N LEU A 540 -28.53 1.03 28.25
CA LEU A 540 -27.49 0.01 28.16
C LEU A 540 -27.29 -0.72 29.50
N ASN A 541 -27.06 -2.03 29.44
CA ASN A 541 -26.91 -2.90 30.61
C ASN A 541 -25.56 -3.63 30.58
N LEU A 542 -24.74 -3.38 31.60
CA LEU A 542 -23.35 -3.81 31.64
C LEU A 542 -23.05 -4.84 32.74
N TYR A 543 -24.06 -5.34 33.48
CA TYR A 543 -23.84 -6.23 34.61
C TYR A 543 -23.01 -7.48 34.28
N ARG A 544 -23.08 -7.97 33.03
CA ARG A 544 -22.34 -9.17 32.58
C ARG A 544 -20.95 -8.87 32.02
N LEU A 545 -20.62 -7.62 31.70
CA LEU A 545 -19.33 -7.21 31.11
C LEU A 545 -18.24 -7.03 32.16
N THR A 546 -18.07 -8.03 33.02
CA THR A 546 -17.20 -7.96 34.21
C THR A 546 -15.71 -7.75 33.92
N SER A 547 -15.27 -8.02 32.69
CA SER A 547 -13.88 -7.83 32.23
C SER A 547 -13.58 -6.43 31.68
N LEU A 548 -14.59 -5.56 31.59
CA LEU A 548 -14.49 -4.27 30.89
C LEU A 548 -13.57 -3.28 31.63
N ARG A 549 -12.59 -2.75 30.91
CA ARG A 549 -11.58 -1.80 31.42
C ARG A 549 -11.75 -0.41 30.84
N VAL A 550 -12.15 -0.34 29.57
CA VAL A 550 -12.35 0.91 28.85
C VAL A 550 -13.76 0.93 28.29
N LEU A 551 -14.52 1.96 28.67
CA LEU A 551 -15.85 2.22 28.16
C LEU A 551 -15.93 3.67 27.69
N GLN A 552 -16.13 3.87 26.39
CA GLN A 552 -16.24 5.18 25.76
C GLN A 552 -17.67 5.36 25.23
N LEU A 553 -18.40 6.31 25.81
CA LEU A 553 -19.79 6.63 25.48
C LEU A 553 -19.96 8.15 25.26
N ARG A 554 -18.91 8.82 24.79
CA ARG A 554 -18.92 10.26 24.56
C ARG A 554 -19.93 10.62 23.47
N GLY A 555 -20.74 11.66 23.68
CA GLY A 555 -21.63 12.16 22.64
C GLY A 555 -22.76 11.20 22.26
N CYS A 556 -23.24 10.38 23.20
CA CYS A 556 -24.20 9.31 22.92
C CYS A 556 -25.68 9.66 23.17
N GLU A 557 -25.98 10.94 23.42
CA GLU A 557 -27.30 11.46 23.79
C GLU A 557 -27.91 10.82 25.05
N LEU A 558 -27.10 10.17 25.91
CA LEU A 558 -27.58 9.43 27.08
C LEU A 558 -28.23 10.35 28.12
N ARG A 559 -29.42 9.98 28.60
CA ARG A 559 -30.12 10.71 29.69
C ARG A 559 -29.79 10.18 31.09
N GLN A 560 -29.28 8.96 31.15
CA GLN A 560 -28.86 8.27 32.37
C GLN A 560 -27.64 7.41 32.05
N PRO A 561 -26.73 7.15 33.02
CA PRO A 561 -25.61 6.23 32.83
C PRO A 561 -26.09 4.80 32.52
N PRO A 562 -25.28 3.94 31.87
CA PRO A 562 -25.58 2.52 31.75
C PRO A 562 -25.84 1.82 33.09
N LYS A 563 -26.79 0.88 33.12
CA LYS A 563 -27.05 0.03 34.29
C LYS A 563 -25.85 -0.88 34.55
N GLY A 564 -25.47 -1.04 35.82
CA GLY A 564 -24.39 -1.93 36.21
C GLY A 564 -22.98 -1.43 35.86
N ALA A 565 -22.82 -0.26 35.24
CA ALA A 565 -21.49 0.35 35.06
C ALA A 565 -20.74 0.46 36.40
N VAL A 566 -21.50 0.75 37.47
CA VAL A 566 -20.98 0.91 38.82
C VAL A 566 -20.45 -0.36 39.47
N THR A 567 -20.80 -1.54 38.95
CA THR A 567 -20.37 -2.83 39.50
C THR A 567 -19.06 -3.34 38.89
N LEU A 568 -18.54 -2.66 37.86
CA LEU A 568 -17.37 -3.07 37.09
C LEU A 568 -16.06 -2.61 37.74
N ARG A 569 -15.53 -3.41 38.68
CA ARG A 569 -14.27 -3.11 39.41
C ARG A 569 -13.03 -2.98 38.52
N THR A 570 -13.08 -3.55 37.33
CA THR A 570 -12.02 -3.59 36.33
C THR A 570 -11.96 -2.32 35.49
N LEU A 571 -12.99 -1.47 35.56
CA LEU A 571 -13.10 -0.25 34.77
C LEU A 571 -12.02 0.76 35.20
N ARG A 572 -11.23 1.20 34.21
CA ARG A 572 -10.11 2.15 34.35
C ARG A 572 -10.34 3.44 33.56
N SER A 573 -11.18 3.39 32.53
CA SER A 573 -11.62 4.54 31.75
C SER A 573 -13.11 4.43 31.50
N PHE A 574 -13.86 5.46 31.85
CA PHE A 574 -15.31 5.51 31.64
C PHE A 574 -15.75 6.91 31.18
N ASP A 575 -15.82 7.12 29.88
CA ASP A 575 -16.21 8.41 29.33
C ASP A 575 -17.72 8.50 29.07
N LEU A 576 -18.41 9.36 29.80
CA LEU A 576 -19.81 9.75 29.62
C LEU A 576 -19.93 11.22 29.20
N SER A 577 -18.86 11.84 28.71
CA SER A 577 -18.88 13.26 28.36
C SER A 577 -19.80 13.57 27.19
N ASP A 578 -20.25 14.83 27.09
CA ASP A 578 -21.09 15.36 26.02
C ASP A 578 -22.41 14.58 25.83
N ASN A 579 -23.02 14.13 26.94
CA ASN A 579 -24.31 13.46 26.96
C ASN A 579 -25.44 14.38 27.49
N GLN A 580 -26.64 13.83 27.71
CA GLN A 580 -27.82 14.54 28.19
C GLN A 580 -28.21 14.13 29.62
N ILE A 581 -27.25 13.74 30.45
CA ILE A 581 -27.48 13.30 31.83
C ILE A 581 -27.81 14.52 32.69
N ILE A 582 -28.95 14.47 33.38
CA ILE A 582 -29.42 15.57 34.25
C ILE A 582 -29.31 15.17 35.71
N ASP A 583 -29.88 14.02 36.07
CA ASP A 583 -29.90 13.52 37.44
C ASP A 583 -29.17 12.19 37.55
N LEU A 584 -28.46 12.00 38.66
CA LEU A 584 -27.90 10.72 39.08
C LEU A 584 -28.56 10.33 40.40
N ASP A 585 -28.95 9.07 40.54
CA ASP A 585 -29.40 8.52 41.81
C ASP A 585 -28.25 7.82 42.57
N ASP A 586 -28.50 7.41 43.82
CA ASP A 586 -27.53 6.69 44.66
C ASP A 586 -27.06 5.37 44.01
N MET A 587 -27.87 4.74 43.16
CA MET A 587 -27.57 3.48 42.50
C MET A 587 -26.76 3.67 41.20
N ASP A 588 -26.86 4.84 40.60
CA ASP A 588 -26.07 5.32 39.46
C ASP A 588 -24.69 5.82 39.91
N LEU A 589 -24.47 5.96 41.22
CA LEU A 589 -23.22 6.38 41.83
C LEU A 589 -22.49 5.24 42.56
N PHE A 590 -21.17 5.20 42.41
CA PHE A 590 -20.40 3.96 42.51
C PHE A 590 -20.03 3.54 43.94
N ILE A 591 -19.87 2.22 44.11
CA ILE A 591 -19.43 1.57 45.34
C ILE A 591 -17.88 1.47 45.43
N TYR A 592 -17.17 1.45 44.29
CA TYR A 592 -15.71 1.20 44.22
C TYR A 592 -14.90 2.45 43.82
N PRO A 593 -13.82 2.80 44.56
CA PRO A 593 -13.00 3.99 44.30
C PRO A 593 -12.35 4.08 42.92
N GLU A 594 -11.97 2.94 42.34
CA GLU A 594 -11.26 2.87 41.05
C GLU A 594 -12.13 3.37 39.90
N VAL A 595 -13.44 3.14 39.98
CA VAL A 595 -14.38 3.58 38.94
C VAL A 595 -14.68 5.08 39.07
N HIS A 596 -14.56 5.64 40.28
CA HIS A 596 -14.67 7.09 40.49
C HIS A 596 -13.56 7.86 39.76
N GLN A 597 -12.34 7.31 39.69
CA GLN A 597 -11.22 7.92 38.95
C GLN A 597 -11.37 7.81 37.43
N ALA A 598 -12.04 6.74 36.99
CA ALA A 598 -12.24 6.45 35.58
C ALA A 598 -13.36 7.29 34.93
N ILE A 599 -14.38 7.70 35.69
CA ILE A 599 -15.57 8.34 35.13
C ILE A 599 -15.37 9.81 34.74
N ASN A 600 -15.85 10.16 33.55
CA ASN A 600 -15.95 11.52 33.04
C ASN A 600 -17.41 11.88 32.70
N LEU A 601 -18.00 12.85 33.39
CA LEU A 601 -19.37 13.32 33.16
C LEU A 601 -19.44 14.74 32.57
N ARG A 602 -18.33 15.27 32.05
CA ARG A 602 -18.23 16.60 31.44
C ARG A 602 -19.29 16.82 30.35
N GLY A 603 -19.72 18.07 30.12
CA GLY A 603 -20.62 18.40 29.00
C GLY A 603 -22.05 17.89 29.17
N ASN A 604 -22.40 17.35 30.35
CA ASN A 604 -23.76 16.94 30.69
C ASN A 604 -24.54 18.07 31.41
N PRO A 605 -25.84 18.23 31.15
CA PRO A 605 -26.70 19.22 31.81
C PRO A 605 -27.10 18.80 33.24
N LEU A 606 -26.11 18.50 34.09
CA LEU A 606 -26.34 18.00 35.45
C LEU A 606 -27.06 19.02 36.33
N SER A 607 -28.07 18.53 37.06
CA SER A 607 -28.86 19.33 37.99
C SER A 607 -28.02 19.83 39.17
N PRO A 608 -28.41 20.96 39.80
CA PRO A 608 -27.74 21.45 41.00
C PRO A 608 -27.75 20.45 42.16
N HIS A 609 -28.78 19.59 42.23
CA HIS A 609 -28.87 18.52 43.22
C HIS A 609 -27.78 17.48 42.99
N THR A 610 -27.66 16.98 41.76
CA THR A 610 -26.66 15.98 41.36
C THR A 610 -25.23 16.48 41.53
N ARG A 611 -24.96 17.74 41.15
CA ARG A 611 -23.64 18.37 41.38
C ARG A 611 -23.28 18.42 42.87
N ARG A 612 -24.22 18.83 43.72
CA ARG A 612 -24.02 18.84 45.17
C ARG A 612 -23.79 17.42 45.71
N PHE A 613 -24.55 16.46 45.20
CA PHE A 613 -24.42 15.06 45.59
C PHE A 613 -23.03 14.52 45.26
N LEU A 614 -22.55 14.72 44.03
CA LEU A 614 -21.21 14.34 43.57
C LEU A 614 -20.10 15.02 44.38
N ARG A 615 -20.28 16.29 44.75
CA ARG A 615 -19.35 17.04 45.60
C ARG A 615 -19.25 16.43 47.01
N GLN A 616 -20.39 16.12 47.63
CA GLN A 616 -20.43 15.44 48.94
C GLN A 616 -19.83 14.04 48.88
N ALA A 617 -20.06 13.32 47.77
CA ALA A 617 -19.47 12.04 47.50
C ALA A 617 -17.93 12.13 47.46
N HIS A 618 -17.40 13.07 46.66
CA HIS A 618 -15.96 13.37 46.58
C HIS A 618 -15.36 13.71 47.96
N GLU A 619 -16.01 14.58 48.75
CA GLU A 619 -15.56 14.95 50.09
C GLU A 619 -15.55 13.77 51.08
N ARG A 620 -16.51 12.85 50.96
CA ARG A 620 -16.60 11.63 51.77
C ARG A 620 -15.48 10.64 51.43
N TRP A 621 -14.98 10.67 50.20
CA TRP A 621 -13.97 9.74 49.68
C TRP A 621 -12.61 10.42 49.46
N ARG A 622 -12.18 11.27 50.42
CA ARG A 622 -10.91 12.04 50.52
C ARG A 622 -9.58 11.32 50.18
N HIS A 623 -9.60 10.05 49.79
CA HIS A 623 -8.43 9.25 49.40
C HIS A 623 -8.47 8.82 47.92
N SER A 624 -9.52 9.15 47.16
CA SER A 624 -9.53 8.97 45.70
C SER A 624 -9.34 10.32 44.99
N GLU A 625 -8.39 10.41 44.06
CA GLU A 625 -8.23 11.53 43.10
C GLU A 625 -9.41 11.60 42.09
N ALA A 626 -10.60 11.19 42.50
CA ALA A 626 -11.72 10.96 41.64
C ALA A 626 -12.63 12.19 41.58
N HIS A 627 -12.59 12.88 40.44
CA HIS A 627 -13.31 14.13 40.24
C HIS A 627 -14.52 14.00 39.31
N PHE A 628 -14.84 12.77 38.90
CA PHE A 628 -15.93 12.44 37.98
C PHE A 628 -15.88 13.20 36.64
N GLY A 629 -14.71 13.74 36.25
CA GLY A 629 -14.56 14.69 35.14
C GLY A 629 -15.40 15.98 35.30
N LEU A 630 -15.86 16.25 36.52
CA LEU A 630 -16.88 17.27 36.82
C LEU A 630 -16.42 18.35 37.75
N TRP A 631 -15.20 18.24 38.30
CA TRP A 631 -14.65 19.16 39.28
C TRP A 631 -15.24 20.54 39.02
N GLU A 632 -16.19 20.89 39.87
CA GLU A 632 -16.74 22.21 39.85
C GLU A 632 -15.58 23.05 40.26
N SER A 633 -14.98 23.67 39.26
CA SER A 633 -14.27 24.89 39.46
C SER A 633 -15.16 25.74 40.34
N THR A 634 -14.75 25.89 41.59
CA THR A 634 -15.39 26.70 42.62
C THR A 634 -15.41 28.14 42.14
N SER A 635 -16.37 28.49 41.26
CA SER A 635 -16.07 29.36 40.11
C SER A 635 -14.85 28.83 39.34
N ILE A 636 -14.90 28.75 38.01
CA ILE A 636 -13.59 28.81 37.35
C ILE A 636 -13.03 30.12 37.83
N ASP A 637 -11.94 30.07 38.60
CA ASP A 637 -11.15 31.25 38.87
C ASP A 637 -10.56 31.62 37.52
N ARG A 638 -11.41 32.22 36.68
CA ARG A 638 -11.08 32.81 35.41
C ARG A 638 -10.33 34.12 35.69
N GLN A 639 -9.83 34.33 36.91
CA GLN A 639 -8.86 35.37 37.19
C GLN A 639 -7.58 34.98 36.47
N SER A 640 -7.25 35.80 35.48
CA SER A 640 -5.96 35.77 34.80
C SER A 640 -4.79 36.10 35.74
N ILE A 641 -5.03 36.51 36.99
CA ILE A 641 -4.04 37.03 37.94
C ILE A 641 -2.81 36.10 38.08
N ARG A 642 -3.00 34.78 38.17
CA ARG A 642 -1.87 33.83 38.31
C ARG A 642 -1.02 33.73 37.04
N TRP A 643 -1.65 33.87 35.87
CA TRP A 643 -0.99 33.84 34.56
C TRP A 643 -0.39 35.20 34.17
N LEU A 644 -0.98 36.30 34.65
CA LEU A 644 -0.50 37.68 34.46
C LEU A 644 0.67 38.03 35.37
N ALA A 645 0.77 37.41 36.56
CA ALA A 645 1.83 37.69 37.53
C ALA A 645 3.26 37.44 37.02
N LEU A 646 3.39 36.68 35.93
CA LEU A 646 4.67 36.34 35.30
C LEU A 646 4.96 37.18 34.04
N LEU A 647 4.07 38.09 33.65
CA LEU A 647 4.25 38.99 32.50
C LEU A 647 4.90 40.33 32.90
N PRO A 648 5.65 40.97 31.99
CA PRO A 648 6.05 42.36 32.14
C PRO A 648 4.84 43.29 32.34
N ALA A 649 4.99 44.34 33.17
CA ALA A 649 3.88 45.24 33.52
C ALA A 649 3.21 45.91 32.31
N GLU A 650 3.96 46.11 31.22
CA GLU A 650 3.49 46.68 29.96
C GLU A 650 2.53 45.78 29.17
N ASP A 651 2.65 44.45 29.33
CA ASP A 651 1.87 43.47 28.58
C ASP A 651 0.58 43.04 29.30
N VAL A 652 0.48 43.33 30.60
CA VAL A 652 -0.63 42.88 31.47
C VAL A 652 -1.99 43.35 30.94
N ALA A 653 -2.11 44.61 30.54
CA ALA A 653 -3.37 45.17 30.08
C ALA A 653 -3.88 44.50 28.78
N THR A 654 -2.97 44.23 27.84
CA THR A 654 -3.28 43.58 26.57
C THR A 654 -3.73 42.13 26.78
N HIS A 655 -2.97 41.35 27.56
CA HIS A 655 -3.28 39.95 27.84
C HIS A 655 -4.53 39.77 28.69
N GLN A 656 -4.82 40.74 29.58
CA GLN A 656 -6.08 40.78 30.29
C GLN A 656 -7.27 40.95 29.33
N GLY A 657 -7.14 41.76 28.28
CA GLY A 657 -8.14 41.90 27.21
C GLY A 657 -8.37 40.61 26.41
N TYR A 658 -7.28 39.91 26.02
CA TYR A 658 -7.37 38.61 25.32
C TYR A 658 -8.08 37.55 26.16
N TRP A 659 -7.77 37.51 27.46
CA TRP A 659 -8.39 36.60 28.41
C TRP A 659 -9.89 36.87 28.55
N SER A 660 -10.30 38.13 28.76
CA SER A 660 -11.72 38.51 28.88
C SER A 660 -12.53 38.17 27.62
N THR A 661 -11.94 38.35 26.44
CA THR A 661 -12.60 38.04 25.15
C THR A 661 -12.93 36.55 25.01
N LEU A 662 -12.02 35.67 25.44
CA LEU A 662 -12.26 34.22 25.47
C LEU A 662 -13.23 33.82 26.57
N GLN A 663 -13.18 34.53 27.71
CA GLN A 663 -14.00 34.26 28.88
C GLN A 663 -15.51 34.43 28.63
N GLU A 664 -15.89 35.41 27.82
CA GLU A 664 -17.30 35.71 27.53
C GLU A 664 -17.98 34.68 26.59
N ARG A 665 -17.23 33.68 26.09
CA ARG A 665 -17.75 32.70 25.12
C ARG A 665 -17.89 31.30 25.72
N PRO A 666 -19.03 30.62 25.52
CA PRO A 666 -19.33 29.31 26.12
C PRO A 666 -18.56 28.13 25.50
N MET A 667 -17.68 28.36 24.52
CA MET A 667 -16.98 27.28 23.79
C MET A 667 -15.57 26.98 24.35
N ALA A 668 -15.11 27.68 25.39
CA ALA A 668 -13.73 27.58 25.91
C ALA A 668 -13.64 26.95 27.31
N ASP A 669 -14.71 26.31 27.81
CA ASP A 669 -14.77 25.85 29.20
C ASP A 669 -13.70 24.79 29.53
N SER A 670 -13.37 23.89 28.60
CA SER A 670 -12.34 22.83 28.78
C SER A 670 -10.94 23.39 28.84
N PHE A 671 -10.71 24.44 28.06
CA PHE A 671 -9.46 25.15 28.05
C PHE A 671 -9.24 25.86 29.39
N PHE A 672 -10.21 26.64 29.85
CA PHE A 672 -10.09 27.32 31.14
C PHE A 672 -10.04 26.35 32.32
N GLU A 673 -10.71 25.20 32.22
CA GLU A 673 -10.56 24.13 33.22
C GLU A 673 -9.13 23.58 33.23
N LEU A 674 -8.54 23.27 32.07
CA LEU A 674 -7.15 22.86 31.96
C LEU A 674 -6.20 23.90 32.59
N LEU A 675 -6.39 25.18 32.28
CA LEU A 675 -5.58 26.25 32.86
C LEU A 675 -5.75 26.35 34.38
N ALA A 676 -6.98 26.22 34.88
CA ALA A 676 -7.25 26.20 36.31
C ALA A 676 -6.50 25.04 36.99
N ARG A 677 -6.62 23.81 36.47
CA ARG A 677 -5.93 22.60 36.97
C ARG A 677 -4.44 22.79 37.11
N ILE A 678 -3.80 23.27 36.05
CA ILE A 678 -2.35 23.49 36.03
C ILE A 678 -1.97 24.55 37.06
N SER A 679 -2.72 25.65 37.16
CA SER A 679 -2.42 26.76 38.07
C SER A 679 -2.70 26.48 39.55
N GLU A 680 -3.62 25.56 39.84
CA GLU A 680 -4.01 25.13 41.19
C GLU A 680 -3.13 23.99 41.72
N PHE A 681 -2.40 23.30 40.84
CA PHE A 681 -1.47 22.24 41.22
C PHE A 681 -0.41 22.75 42.23
N PRO A 682 -0.27 22.15 43.43
CA PRO A 682 0.66 22.64 44.44
C PRO A 682 2.10 22.74 43.93
N GLY A 683 2.57 21.72 43.19
CA GLY A 683 3.91 21.68 42.60
C GLY A 683 4.14 22.75 41.54
N PHE A 684 3.07 23.29 40.92
CA PHE A 684 3.19 24.36 39.94
C PHE A 684 3.82 25.59 40.59
N ASN A 685 3.45 25.95 41.82
CA ASN A 685 3.87 27.21 42.48
C ASN A 685 5.17 27.10 43.31
N GLU A 686 5.80 25.93 43.37
CA GLU A 686 7.03 25.74 44.14
C GLU A 686 8.25 26.42 43.50
N LEU A 687 9.14 27.03 44.29
CA LEU A 687 10.31 27.78 43.80
C LEU A 687 11.21 26.98 42.85
N LYS A 688 11.37 25.67 43.08
CA LYS A 688 12.19 24.78 42.25
C LYS A 688 11.65 24.57 40.82
N HIS A 689 10.38 24.87 40.56
CA HIS A 689 9.74 24.71 39.24
C HIS A 689 9.51 26.04 38.52
N ARG A 690 10.24 27.10 38.90
CA ARG A 690 10.10 28.44 38.30
C ARG A 690 10.27 28.46 36.77
N ASP A 691 11.35 27.89 36.25
CA ASP A 691 11.64 27.88 34.80
C ASP A 691 10.56 27.13 34.02
N MET A 692 10.01 26.08 34.64
CA MET A 692 8.92 25.29 34.10
C MET A 692 7.63 26.09 34.01
N ARG A 693 7.27 26.80 35.09
CA ARG A 693 6.14 27.72 35.10
C ARG A 693 6.26 28.77 34.00
N GLU A 694 7.41 29.44 33.93
CA GLU A 694 7.65 30.48 32.92
C GLU A 694 7.49 29.93 31.49
N THR A 695 7.94 28.70 31.25
CA THR A 695 7.77 28.01 29.96
C THR A 695 6.29 27.71 29.67
N ILE A 696 5.57 27.11 30.62
CA ILE A 696 4.14 26.78 30.45
C ILE A 696 3.31 28.06 30.29
N THR A 697 3.61 29.11 31.05
CA THR A 697 2.92 30.41 30.94
C THR A 697 3.12 31.06 29.59
N LYS A 698 4.34 31.06 29.04
CA LYS A 698 4.58 31.56 27.67
C LYS A 698 3.78 30.78 26.63
N ARG A 699 3.73 29.46 26.76
CA ARG A 699 2.99 28.56 25.85
C ARG A 699 1.47 28.81 25.89
N VAL A 700 0.91 28.93 27.09
CA VAL A 700 -0.51 29.24 27.31
C VAL A 700 -0.88 30.59 26.72
N TRP A 701 -0.06 31.63 26.93
CA TRP A 701 -0.33 32.93 26.32
C TRP A 701 -0.25 32.88 24.80
N GLY A 702 0.72 32.16 24.23
CA GLY A 702 0.76 31.90 22.80
C GLY A 702 -0.53 31.26 22.27
N LEU A 703 -1.10 30.27 22.96
CA LEU A 703 -2.40 29.69 22.58
C LEU A 703 -3.54 30.71 22.63
N ILE A 704 -3.60 31.51 23.70
CA ILE A 704 -4.64 32.53 23.92
C ILE A 704 -4.59 33.63 22.84
N GLU A 705 -3.40 34.06 22.47
CA GLU A 705 -3.17 35.04 21.39
C GLU A 705 -3.68 34.51 20.05
N HIS A 706 -3.34 33.26 19.69
CA HIS A 706 -3.83 32.66 18.44
C HIS A 706 -5.33 32.36 18.48
N ALA A 707 -5.89 32.12 19.66
CA ALA A 707 -7.32 31.98 19.86
C ALA A 707 -8.07 33.32 19.90
N GLN A 708 -7.44 34.45 19.54
CA GLN A 708 -8.20 35.67 19.22
C GLN A 708 -8.87 35.56 17.83
N ASP A 709 -8.40 34.65 16.97
CA ASP A 709 -9.00 34.36 15.66
C ASP A 709 -10.10 33.30 15.73
N LEU A 710 -11.04 33.30 14.77
CA LEU A 710 -12.18 32.36 14.77
C LEU A 710 -11.72 30.90 14.69
N GLU A 711 -10.74 30.61 13.84
CA GLU A 711 -10.22 29.27 13.59
C GLU A 711 -9.41 28.77 14.80
N GLY A 712 -8.57 29.62 15.39
CA GLY A 712 -7.88 29.32 16.65
C GLY A 712 -8.84 29.07 17.82
N ARG A 713 -9.93 29.83 17.92
CA ARG A 713 -10.99 29.56 18.91
C ARG A 713 -11.63 28.19 18.73
N GLN A 714 -11.90 27.80 17.50
CA GLN A 714 -12.50 26.49 17.22
C GLN A 714 -11.57 25.37 17.70
N ILE A 715 -10.26 25.51 17.49
CA ILE A 715 -9.26 24.53 17.93
C ILE A 715 -9.24 24.39 19.46
N ILE A 716 -9.25 25.49 20.19
CA ILE A 716 -9.31 25.45 21.66
C ILE A 716 -10.63 24.85 22.16
N SER A 717 -11.72 24.98 21.39
CA SER A 717 -13.01 24.37 21.72
C SER A 717 -13.13 22.88 21.35
N LEU A 718 -12.10 22.26 20.75
CA LEU A 718 -12.11 20.84 20.42
C LEU A 718 -12.00 19.99 21.69
N GLU A 719 -13.15 19.49 22.15
CA GLU A 719 -13.25 18.64 23.34
C GLU A 719 -12.38 17.36 23.28
N SER A 720 -12.13 16.81 22.09
CA SER A 720 -11.21 15.67 21.90
C SER A 720 -9.78 15.94 22.37
N SER A 721 -9.35 17.21 22.37
CA SER A 721 -8.01 17.61 22.83
C SER A 721 -7.83 17.49 24.34
N TYR A 722 -8.93 17.34 25.08
CA TYR A 722 -8.95 17.25 26.55
C TYR A 722 -9.24 15.84 27.06
N ALA A 723 -9.13 14.81 26.20
CA ALA A 723 -9.41 13.42 26.56
C ALA A 723 -8.55 12.88 27.73
N SER A 724 -7.40 13.52 28.01
CA SER A 724 -6.49 13.14 29.11
C SER A 724 -6.64 14.01 30.37
N LEU A 725 -7.70 14.84 30.46
CA LEU A 725 -7.86 15.81 31.55
C LEU A 725 -7.99 15.16 32.94
N ASN A 726 -8.45 13.92 33.00
CA ASN A 726 -8.53 13.12 34.23
C ASN A 726 -7.19 12.46 34.60
N GLY A 727 -6.15 12.61 33.76
CA GLY A 727 -4.86 11.94 33.90
C GLY A 727 -3.87 12.57 34.89
N GLY A 728 -4.35 13.41 35.81
CA GLY A 728 -3.50 14.21 36.70
C GLY A 728 -2.56 15.14 35.93
N ILE A 729 -1.45 15.55 36.56
CA ILE A 729 -0.50 16.51 35.98
C ILE A 729 0.08 16.07 34.64
N ASP A 730 0.36 14.78 34.46
CA ASP A 730 0.89 14.24 33.21
C ASP A 730 -0.17 14.31 32.10
N GLY A 731 -1.42 13.96 32.42
CA GLY A 731 -2.56 14.12 31.52
C GLY A 731 -2.83 15.57 31.13
N TRP A 732 -2.71 16.52 32.08
CA TRP A 732 -2.88 17.95 31.79
C TRP A 732 -1.79 18.48 30.85
N LEU A 733 -0.53 18.09 31.05
CA LEU A 733 0.56 18.47 30.14
C LEU A 733 0.36 17.86 28.74
N LEU A 734 -0.18 16.64 28.64
CA LEU A 734 -0.57 16.03 27.36
C LEU A 734 -1.74 16.76 26.70
N CYS A 735 -2.75 17.20 27.45
CA CYS A 735 -3.84 18.02 26.92
C CYS A 735 -3.33 19.36 26.39
N LEU A 736 -2.49 20.07 27.17
CA LEU A 736 -1.89 21.33 26.74
C LEU A 736 -1.13 21.15 25.42
N HIS A 737 -0.29 20.13 25.37
CA HIS A 737 0.46 19.81 24.18
C HIS A 737 -0.42 19.40 23.00
N ARG A 738 -1.52 18.66 23.24
CA ARG A 738 -2.47 18.31 22.17
C ARG A 738 -3.09 19.56 21.57
N VAL A 739 -3.57 20.50 22.39
CA VAL A 739 -4.12 21.78 21.89
C VAL A 739 -3.09 22.57 21.08
N GLU A 740 -1.82 22.56 21.50
CA GLU A 740 -0.74 23.22 20.76
C GLU A 740 -0.43 22.54 19.43
N LEU A 741 -0.50 21.21 19.37
CA LEU A 741 -0.33 20.48 18.13
C LEU A 741 -1.44 20.80 17.14
N GLU A 742 -2.70 20.81 17.58
CA GLU A 742 -3.84 21.18 16.73
C GLU A 742 -3.75 22.63 16.22
N MET A 743 -3.16 23.54 17.01
CA MET A 743 -2.91 24.93 16.61
C MET A 743 -1.76 25.09 15.61
N LEU A 744 -0.81 24.16 15.56
CA LEU A 744 0.44 24.35 14.85
C LEU A 744 0.28 24.50 13.32
N PRO A 745 -0.58 23.74 12.62
CA PRO A 745 -0.81 23.94 11.19
C PRO A 745 -1.30 25.34 10.86
N LEU A 746 -2.19 25.87 11.69
CA LEU A 746 -2.74 27.20 11.56
C LEU A 746 -1.63 28.26 11.71
N GLN A 747 -0.79 28.13 12.72
CA GLN A 747 0.38 29.00 12.93
C GLN A 747 1.33 28.98 11.72
N ILE A 748 1.68 27.79 11.24
CA ILE A 748 2.56 27.62 10.08
C ILE A 748 1.99 28.31 8.83
N LEU A 749 0.67 28.27 8.66
CA LEU A 749 -0.03 28.90 7.54
C LEU A 749 -0.09 30.44 7.60
N TYR A 750 0.03 31.03 8.80
CA TYR A 750 -0.02 32.48 9.00
C TYR A 750 1.34 33.18 8.94
N GLU A 751 2.45 32.45 9.16
CA GLU A 751 3.79 33.02 9.12
C GLU A 751 4.28 33.32 7.69
N ASP A 752 4.74 32.29 6.97
CA ASP A 752 5.28 32.43 5.62
C ASP A 752 4.92 31.21 4.75
N THR A 753 4.07 31.49 3.74
CA THR A 753 3.59 30.51 2.78
C THR A 753 4.72 29.86 1.95
N GLN A 754 5.92 30.45 1.85
CA GLN A 754 7.02 29.82 1.11
C GLN A 754 7.70 28.70 1.90
N THR A 755 7.91 28.91 3.19
CA THR A 755 8.57 27.94 4.09
C THR A 755 7.61 27.00 4.81
N ALA A 756 6.29 27.28 4.75
CA ALA A 756 5.24 26.49 5.37
C ALA A 756 5.22 25.00 4.94
N GLY A 757 5.54 24.69 3.68
CA GLY A 757 5.45 23.33 3.13
C GLY A 757 6.32 22.31 3.89
N ALA A 758 7.61 22.60 4.03
CA ALA A 758 8.53 21.71 4.74
C ALA A 758 8.18 21.57 6.24
N ARG A 759 7.65 22.63 6.86
CA ARG A 759 7.22 22.61 8.26
C ARG A 759 5.94 21.80 8.46
N LEU A 760 4.96 21.94 7.58
CA LEU A 760 3.74 21.13 7.59
C LEU A 760 4.07 19.65 7.36
N ILE A 761 4.98 19.33 6.44
CA ILE A 761 5.43 17.95 6.22
C ILE A 761 6.03 17.36 7.51
N ARG A 762 6.96 18.07 8.16
CA ARG A 762 7.54 17.60 9.44
C ARG A 762 6.46 17.43 10.51
N TYR A 763 5.51 18.36 10.59
CA TYR A 763 4.38 18.29 11.50
C TYR A 763 3.54 17.02 11.28
N TYR A 764 3.05 16.77 10.06
CA TYR A 764 2.20 15.61 9.77
C TYR A 764 2.95 14.29 9.97
N ARG A 765 4.23 14.25 9.61
CA ARG A 765 5.11 13.11 9.93
C ARG A 765 5.15 12.86 11.41
N ALA A 766 5.33 13.90 12.21
CA ALA A 766 5.41 13.74 13.64
C ALA A 766 4.06 13.45 14.32
N MET A 767 2.93 13.95 13.79
CA MET A 767 1.60 13.57 14.27
C MET A 767 1.35 12.06 14.12
N HIS A 768 1.69 11.50 12.97
CA HIS A 768 1.63 10.04 12.76
C HIS A 768 2.54 9.27 13.73
N ARG A 769 3.75 9.78 14.01
CA ARG A 769 4.66 9.18 15.00
C ARG A 769 4.02 9.20 16.40
N LEU A 770 3.42 10.33 16.80
CA LEU A 770 2.76 10.49 18.10
C LEU A 770 1.56 9.55 18.25
N GLU A 771 0.71 9.43 17.23
CA GLU A 771 -0.45 8.53 17.24
C GLU A 771 -0.03 7.07 17.35
N PHE A 772 0.99 6.67 16.59
CA PHE A 772 1.55 5.32 16.68
C PHE A 772 2.13 5.07 18.08
N MET A 773 2.87 6.03 18.64
CA MET A 773 3.44 5.94 19.98
C MET A 773 2.36 5.77 21.05
N ASP A 774 1.32 6.60 21.03
CA ASP A 774 0.21 6.54 21.98
C ASP A 774 -0.48 5.19 21.92
N HIS A 775 -0.71 4.67 20.71
CA HIS A 775 -1.31 3.36 20.52
C HIS A 775 -0.45 2.22 21.10
N GLN A 776 0.86 2.23 20.82
CA GLN A 776 1.77 1.20 21.33
C GLN A 776 1.94 1.26 22.86
N ILE A 777 1.98 2.46 23.43
CA ILE A 777 2.07 2.64 24.88
C ILE A 777 0.75 2.21 25.55
N ALA A 778 -0.40 2.57 24.97
CA ALA A 778 -1.69 2.13 25.47
C ALA A 778 -1.80 0.59 25.50
N LEU A 779 -1.35 -0.10 24.45
CA LEU A 779 -1.31 -1.57 24.40
C LEU A 779 -0.36 -2.17 25.45
N ARG A 780 0.83 -1.59 25.59
CA ARG A 780 1.88 -2.16 26.45
C ARG A 780 1.61 -1.98 27.94
N PHE A 781 1.01 -0.85 28.32
CA PHE A 781 0.76 -0.50 29.72
C PHE A 781 -0.72 -0.61 30.11
N GLU A 782 -1.55 -1.23 29.26
CA GLU A 782 -2.98 -1.43 29.48
C GLU A 782 -3.31 -2.05 30.86
N SER A 783 -2.48 -2.99 31.32
CA SER A 783 -2.65 -3.69 32.59
C SER A 783 -2.42 -2.79 33.83
N GLN A 784 -1.76 -1.65 33.65
CA GLN A 784 -1.35 -0.74 34.74
C GLN A 784 -2.31 0.45 34.90
N GLY A 785 -3.25 0.65 33.97
CA GLY A 785 -4.30 1.67 34.04
C GLY A 785 -3.95 3.00 33.37
N MET A 786 -4.97 3.86 33.19
CA MET A 786 -4.87 5.09 32.38
C MET A 786 -3.84 6.09 32.91
N MET A 787 -3.73 6.25 34.22
CA MET A 787 -2.75 7.16 34.84
C MET A 787 -1.32 6.79 34.45
N GLU A 788 -1.00 5.50 34.45
CA GLU A 788 0.32 5.04 34.03
C GLU A 788 0.51 5.16 32.51
N ILE A 789 -0.54 4.95 31.70
CA ILE A 789 -0.47 5.19 30.25
C ILE A 789 -0.14 6.66 29.95
N TYR A 790 -0.81 7.62 30.59
CA TYR A 790 -0.54 9.05 30.40
C TYR A 790 0.87 9.43 30.82
N LYS A 791 1.30 8.94 31.98
CA LYS A 791 2.67 9.12 32.45
C LYS A 791 3.68 8.53 31.45
N GLN A 792 3.48 7.30 30.99
CA GLN A 792 4.38 6.66 30.03
C GLN A 792 4.37 7.38 28.67
N ASN A 793 3.23 7.89 28.21
CA ASN A 793 3.13 8.72 27.01
C ASN A 793 3.97 9.98 27.15
N LEU A 794 3.81 10.73 28.25
CA LEU A 794 4.59 11.94 28.50
C LEU A 794 6.09 11.63 28.54
N LEU A 795 6.49 10.60 29.29
CA LEU A 795 7.91 10.21 29.45
C LEU A 795 8.55 9.79 28.13
N HIS A 796 7.90 8.94 27.35
CA HIS A 796 8.43 8.46 26.07
C HIS A 796 8.46 9.57 25.02
N ARG A 797 7.46 10.45 24.98
CA ARG A 797 7.46 11.61 24.08
C ARG A 797 8.61 12.57 24.41
N ILE A 798 8.86 12.87 25.69
CA ILE A 798 10.00 13.70 26.10
C ILE A 798 11.32 13.02 25.72
N ALA A 799 11.47 11.73 26.00
CA ALA A 799 12.72 11.00 25.72
C ALA A 799 13.00 10.88 24.21
N LEU A 800 11.96 10.72 23.40
CA LEU A 800 12.08 10.51 21.97
C LEU A 800 12.07 11.78 21.14
N ALA A 801 11.62 12.91 21.70
CA ALA A 801 11.48 14.18 20.97
C ALA A 801 12.72 14.57 20.15
N PRO A 802 13.96 14.50 20.69
CA PRO A 802 15.16 14.84 19.90
C PRO A 802 15.44 13.85 18.76
N SER A 803 15.12 12.57 18.95
CA SER A 803 15.43 11.51 17.99
C SER A 803 14.37 11.33 16.90
N LEU A 804 13.12 11.67 17.21
CA LEU A 804 11.97 11.51 16.32
C LEU A 804 11.46 12.84 15.76
N ASP A 805 12.22 13.93 15.90
CA ASP A 805 11.83 15.27 15.41
C ASP A 805 10.39 15.62 15.78
N LEU A 806 10.02 15.41 17.07
CA LEU A 806 8.66 15.65 17.53
C LEU A 806 8.41 17.16 17.70
N PRO A 807 7.29 17.70 17.22
CA PRO A 807 6.97 19.12 17.26
C PRO A 807 6.74 19.54 18.70
N GLN A 808 7.39 20.63 19.09
CA GLN A 808 7.36 21.22 20.44
C GLN A 808 7.81 20.25 21.55
N THR A 809 8.86 20.62 22.27
CA THR A 809 9.33 19.80 23.38
C THR A 809 8.36 19.88 24.55
N LEU A 810 7.79 18.73 24.93
CA LEU A 810 7.03 18.59 26.17
C LEU A 810 7.92 18.96 27.36
N PRO A 811 7.38 19.68 28.36
CA PRO A 811 8.12 19.96 29.57
C PRO A 811 8.31 18.66 30.36
N ARG A 812 9.44 18.51 31.06
CA ARG A 812 9.57 17.46 32.07
C ARG A 812 8.47 17.64 33.13
N GLY A 813 7.71 16.58 33.41
CA GLY A 813 6.68 16.62 34.45
C GLY A 813 7.30 16.89 35.83
N PHE A 814 6.48 17.37 36.77
CA PHE A 814 6.94 17.90 38.06
C PHE A 814 7.72 16.88 38.91
N ASP A 815 7.39 15.59 38.82
CA ASP A 815 8.02 14.50 39.58
C ASP A 815 8.53 13.35 38.68
N THR A 816 8.84 13.63 37.40
CA THR A 816 9.05 12.57 36.40
C THR A 816 10.41 11.86 36.48
N VAL A 817 10.35 10.54 36.70
CA VAL A 817 11.47 9.58 36.56
C VAL A 817 11.74 9.30 35.07
N VAL A 818 13.00 9.14 34.68
CA VAL A 818 13.40 8.88 33.28
C VAL A 818 12.85 7.53 32.80
N ALA A 819 12.32 7.47 31.58
CA ALA A 819 11.85 6.23 30.95
C ALA A 819 12.98 5.21 30.78
N ASP A 820 12.64 3.92 30.87
CA ASP A 820 13.57 2.82 30.61
C ASP A 820 14.17 2.92 29.18
N ALA A 821 15.50 2.92 29.09
CA ALA A 821 16.21 3.13 27.83
C ALA A 821 15.92 2.03 26.79
N ASN A 822 15.68 0.79 27.24
CA ASN A 822 15.34 -0.31 26.33
C ASN A 822 13.93 -0.13 25.76
N SER A 823 12.97 0.27 26.59
CA SER A 823 11.62 0.61 26.18
C SER A 823 11.60 1.75 25.13
N VAL A 824 12.35 2.82 25.38
CA VAL A 824 12.47 3.97 24.48
C VAL A 824 13.08 3.56 23.13
N ASN A 825 14.16 2.76 23.14
CA ASN A 825 14.80 2.29 21.91
C ASN A 825 13.89 1.35 21.09
N ALA A 826 13.17 0.46 21.75
CA ALA A 826 12.23 -0.45 21.10
C ALA A 826 11.09 0.32 20.42
N LEU A 827 10.51 1.30 21.10
CA LEU A 827 9.44 2.14 20.55
C LEU A 827 9.93 2.97 19.36
N ARG A 828 11.15 3.55 19.45
CA ARG A 828 11.78 4.28 18.35
C ARG A 828 11.91 3.43 17.09
N ALA A 829 12.40 2.20 17.23
CA ALA A 829 12.55 1.27 16.11
C ALA A 829 11.18 0.90 15.50
N ALA A 830 10.15 0.75 16.32
CA ALA A 830 8.79 0.47 15.85
C ALA A 830 8.20 1.65 15.06
N VAL A 831 8.41 2.89 15.53
CA VAL A 831 7.97 4.11 14.84
C VAL A 831 8.59 4.21 13.44
N TYR A 832 9.91 4.05 13.30
CA TYR A 832 10.55 4.13 11.99
C TYR A 832 10.07 3.05 11.00
N ARG A 833 9.72 1.86 11.51
CA ARG A 833 9.14 0.80 10.67
C ARG A 833 7.75 1.16 10.17
N SER A 834 6.91 1.72 11.04
CA SER A 834 5.55 2.17 10.68
C SER A 834 5.58 3.30 9.66
N GLU A 835 6.51 4.24 9.81
CA GLU A 835 6.61 5.42 8.94
C GLU A 835 7.08 5.09 7.52
N ALA A 836 7.89 4.04 7.35
CA ALA A 836 8.45 3.63 6.07
C ALA A 836 7.39 3.05 5.09
N SER A 837 6.22 2.65 5.60
CA SER A 837 5.12 2.09 4.80
C SER A 837 4.05 3.10 4.42
N THR A 838 4.19 4.37 4.83
CA THR A 838 3.14 5.39 4.66
C THR A 838 3.33 6.15 3.34
N ASP A 839 2.25 6.24 2.54
CA ASP A 839 2.19 7.09 1.35
C ASP A 839 1.89 8.55 1.77
N TRP A 840 2.96 9.29 2.06
CA TRP A 840 2.88 10.65 2.58
C TRP A 840 2.14 11.64 1.67
N PRO A 841 2.37 11.70 0.35
CA PRO A 841 1.57 12.54 -0.54
C PRO A 841 0.05 12.32 -0.43
N GLU A 842 -0.41 11.06 -0.33
CA GLU A 842 -1.85 10.78 -0.19
C GLU A 842 -2.39 11.07 1.21
N VAL A 843 -1.55 10.96 2.26
CA VAL A 843 -1.92 11.43 3.61
C VAL A 843 -2.10 12.95 3.61
N LEU A 844 -1.14 13.70 3.08
CA LEU A 844 -1.17 15.16 3.01
C LEU A 844 -2.39 15.68 2.25
N LEU A 845 -2.85 14.99 1.20
CA LEU A 845 -4.04 15.38 0.45
C LEU A 845 -5.36 15.27 1.21
N ARG A 846 -5.38 14.51 2.31
CA ARG A 846 -6.55 14.39 3.20
C ARG A 846 -6.58 15.51 4.24
N GLU A 847 -5.47 16.21 4.41
CA GLU A 847 -5.30 17.23 5.44
C GLU A 847 -5.74 18.61 4.96
N ALA A 848 -6.75 19.17 5.61
CA ALA A 848 -7.38 20.44 5.18
C ALA A 848 -6.38 21.61 5.14
N HIS A 849 -5.53 21.74 6.15
CA HIS A 849 -4.52 22.81 6.23
C HIS A 849 -3.41 22.64 5.18
N TRP A 850 -3.06 21.40 4.81
CA TRP A 850 -2.13 21.16 3.71
C TRP A 850 -2.72 21.60 2.36
N VAL A 851 -3.98 21.24 2.10
CA VAL A 851 -4.69 21.68 0.89
C VAL A 851 -4.75 23.20 0.84
N GLN A 852 -5.10 23.84 1.96
CA GLN A 852 -5.13 25.30 2.07
C GLN A 852 -3.75 25.94 1.82
N PHE A 853 -2.67 25.33 2.32
CA PHE A 853 -1.30 25.75 2.03
C PHE A 853 -1.01 25.73 0.52
N ILE A 854 -1.29 24.61 -0.16
CA ILE A 854 -1.07 24.47 -1.60
C ILE A 854 -1.89 25.52 -2.37
N GLU A 855 -3.12 25.77 -1.96
CA GLU A 855 -3.97 26.79 -2.57
C GLU A 855 -3.40 28.21 -2.40
N ARG A 856 -2.88 28.54 -1.21
CA ARG A 856 -2.26 29.86 -0.96
C ARG A 856 -0.95 30.01 -1.74
N LYS A 857 -0.07 29.01 -1.70
CA LYS A 857 1.26 29.04 -2.36
C LYS A 857 1.15 29.12 -3.87
N TYR A 858 0.23 28.36 -4.45
CA TYR A 858 0.07 28.23 -5.90
C TYR A 858 -1.18 28.95 -6.45
N ALA A 859 -1.73 29.91 -5.70
CA ALA A 859 -2.98 30.62 -6.04
C ALA A 859 -3.00 31.15 -7.48
N ALA A 860 -1.93 31.81 -7.92
CA ALA A 860 -1.83 32.37 -9.28
C ALA A 860 -1.87 31.28 -10.37
N GLN A 861 -1.24 30.14 -10.11
CA GLN A 861 -1.17 29.02 -11.05
C GLN A 861 -2.48 28.24 -11.10
N LEU A 862 -3.15 28.09 -9.95
CA LEU A 862 -4.51 27.55 -9.85
C LEU A 862 -5.51 28.46 -10.57
N ALA A 863 -5.50 29.76 -10.29
CA ALA A 863 -6.38 30.73 -10.93
C ALA A 863 -6.20 30.74 -12.46
N PHE A 864 -4.95 30.71 -12.94
CA PHE A 864 -4.67 30.64 -14.38
C PHE A 864 -5.29 29.39 -15.03
N LYS A 865 -5.14 28.22 -14.40
CA LYS A 865 -5.70 26.96 -14.91
C LYS A 865 -7.22 26.91 -14.82
N LEU A 866 -7.81 27.49 -13.78
CA LEU A 866 -9.25 27.47 -13.55
C LEU A 866 -10.00 28.56 -14.31
N ARG A 867 -9.31 29.59 -14.84
CA ARG A 867 -9.89 30.74 -15.56
C ARG A 867 -10.87 30.35 -16.66
N ARG A 868 -10.61 29.27 -17.39
CA ARG A 868 -11.50 28.79 -18.47
C ARG A 868 -12.86 28.37 -17.91
N PHE A 869 -12.90 27.73 -16.74
CA PHE A 869 -14.16 27.28 -16.13
C PHE A 869 -14.97 28.46 -15.61
N SER A 870 -14.30 29.46 -15.03
CA SER A 870 -14.96 30.73 -14.64
C SER A 870 -15.59 31.40 -15.86
N ALA A 871 -14.85 31.56 -16.97
CA ALA A 871 -15.38 32.15 -18.19
C ALA A 871 -16.56 31.34 -18.81
N LEU A 872 -16.53 30.01 -18.70
CA LEU A 872 -17.64 29.15 -19.15
C LEU A 872 -18.86 29.22 -18.22
N SER A 873 -18.64 29.44 -16.92
CA SER A 873 -19.70 29.67 -15.94
C SER A 873 -20.37 31.02 -16.18
N ASP A 874 -19.59 32.08 -16.39
CA ASP A 874 -20.10 33.42 -16.70
C ASP A 874 -20.90 33.41 -18.00
N SER A 875 -20.40 32.73 -19.04
CA SER A 875 -21.13 32.54 -20.29
C SER A 875 -22.43 31.74 -20.13
N ALA A 876 -22.47 30.77 -19.22
CA ALA A 876 -23.70 30.02 -18.93
C ALA A 876 -24.75 30.89 -18.23
N VAL A 877 -24.32 31.81 -17.35
CA VAL A 877 -25.20 32.80 -16.72
C VAL A 877 -25.75 33.77 -17.76
N GLU A 878 -24.90 34.34 -18.62
CA GLU A 878 -25.34 35.23 -19.72
C GLU A 878 -26.33 34.54 -20.67
N GLN A 879 -26.15 33.25 -20.95
CA GLN A 879 -27.06 32.46 -21.79
C GLN A 879 -28.42 32.21 -21.13
N LEU A 880 -28.47 32.10 -19.79
CA LEU A 880 -29.73 32.00 -19.05
C LEU A 880 -30.45 33.35 -19.06
N GLU A 881 -29.73 34.44 -18.77
CA GLU A 881 -30.29 35.81 -18.74
C GLU A 881 -30.80 36.29 -20.11
N SER A 882 -30.13 35.88 -21.20
CA SER A 882 -30.56 36.16 -22.57
C SER A 882 -31.64 35.22 -23.12
N GLY A 883 -32.07 34.22 -22.33
CA GLY A 883 -33.10 33.25 -22.72
C GLY A 883 -32.63 32.22 -23.76
N VAL A 884 -31.33 32.12 -24.01
CA VAL A 884 -30.72 31.16 -24.95
C VAL A 884 -30.79 29.73 -24.41
N ILE A 885 -30.71 29.57 -23.08
CA ILE A 885 -30.91 28.28 -22.39
C ILE A 885 -31.96 28.43 -21.29
N ILE A 886 -32.72 27.36 -21.06
CA ILE A 886 -33.73 27.31 -19.98
C ILE A 886 -33.09 26.87 -18.65
N GLU A 887 -33.74 27.16 -17.53
CA GLU A 887 -33.23 26.93 -16.17
C GLU A 887 -32.74 25.49 -15.93
N GLY A 888 -33.50 24.46 -16.37
CA GLY A 888 -33.06 23.07 -16.24
C GLY A 888 -31.82 22.70 -17.07
N GLN A 889 -31.55 23.41 -18.18
CA GLN A 889 -30.32 23.25 -18.96
C GLN A 889 -29.15 23.99 -18.32
N TYR A 890 -29.41 25.16 -17.73
CA TYR A 890 -28.42 25.90 -16.93
C TYR A 890 -27.99 25.08 -15.72
N GLU A 891 -28.91 24.52 -14.93
CA GLU A 891 -28.58 23.70 -13.76
C GLU A 891 -27.70 22.49 -14.13
N LYS A 892 -28.06 21.79 -15.21
CA LYS A 892 -27.27 20.66 -15.70
C LYS A 892 -25.85 21.11 -16.09
N ARG A 893 -25.75 22.20 -16.86
CA ARG A 893 -24.47 22.72 -17.35
C ARG A 893 -23.60 23.29 -16.22
N TYR A 894 -24.21 23.96 -15.25
CA TYR A 894 -23.54 24.47 -14.06
C TYR A 894 -23.01 23.32 -13.20
N LYS A 895 -23.79 22.24 -13.02
CA LYS A 895 -23.35 21.04 -12.30
C LYS A 895 -22.18 20.35 -13.00
N GLU A 896 -22.23 20.20 -14.32
CA GLU A 896 -21.13 19.63 -15.13
C GLU A 896 -19.86 20.51 -15.05
N LEU A 897 -20.01 21.84 -15.16
CA LEU A 897 -18.89 22.78 -15.04
C LEU A 897 -18.29 22.80 -13.63
N SER A 898 -19.12 22.75 -12.59
CA SER A 898 -18.68 22.71 -11.19
C SER A 898 -17.92 21.42 -10.88
N GLN A 899 -18.41 20.27 -11.35
CA GLN A 899 -17.70 18.99 -11.23
C GLN A 899 -16.37 19.00 -12.00
N ALA A 900 -16.35 19.52 -13.23
CA ALA A 900 -15.12 19.63 -14.02
C ALA A 900 -14.11 20.59 -13.38
N MET A 901 -14.57 21.71 -12.82
CA MET A 901 -13.73 22.68 -12.10
C MET A 901 -13.16 22.07 -10.81
N ALA A 902 -13.97 21.35 -10.03
CA ALA A 902 -13.53 20.66 -8.82
C ALA A 902 -12.51 19.56 -9.13
N SER A 903 -12.74 18.77 -10.18
CA SER A 903 -11.80 17.75 -10.65
C SER A 903 -10.47 18.37 -11.10
N ALA A 904 -10.51 19.42 -11.92
CA ALA A 904 -9.32 20.15 -12.36
C ALA A 904 -8.54 20.78 -11.21
N ARG A 905 -9.24 21.36 -10.23
CA ARG A 905 -8.66 21.91 -8.99
C ARG A 905 -7.95 20.81 -8.20
N ASN A 906 -8.63 19.71 -7.90
CA ASN A 906 -8.08 18.62 -7.08
C ASN A 906 -6.88 17.93 -7.76
N ASN A 907 -6.94 17.72 -9.08
CA ASN A 907 -5.81 17.18 -9.84
C ASN A 907 -4.58 18.08 -9.76
N ARG A 908 -4.76 19.41 -9.75
CA ARG A 908 -3.63 20.35 -9.65
C ARG A 908 -3.08 20.46 -8.23
N ILE A 909 -3.94 20.46 -7.21
CA ILE A 909 -3.53 20.39 -5.80
C ILE A 909 -2.72 19.10 -5.54
N ARG A 910 -3.16 17.97 -6.09
CA ARG A 910 -2.41 16.70 -6.08
C ARG A 910 -1.04 16.88 -6.72
N ALA A 911 -0.94 17.42 -7.93
CA ALA A 911 0.36 17.63 -8.58
C ALA A 911 1.32 18.48 -7.73
N PHE A 912 0.85 19.62 -7.20
CA PHE A 912 1.67 20.48 -6.34
C PHE A 912 2.09 19.82 -5.02
N THR A 913 1.23 18.95 -4.47
CA THR A 913 1.57 18.18 -3.26
C THR A 913 2.76 17.25 -3.52
N TYR A 914 2.78 16.55 -4.66
CA TYR A 914 3.92 15.71 -5.04
C TYR A 914 5.18 16.53 -5.36
N GLU A 915 5.04 17.73 -5.94
CA GLU A 915 6.15 18.66 -6.17
C GLU A 915 6.79 19.10 -4.84
N GLU A 916 5.99 19.54 -3.86
CA GLU A 916 6.47 19.93 -2.52
C GLU A 916 7.06 18.75 -1.74
N TRP A 917 6.46 17.56 -1.81
CA TRP A 917 7.00 16.36 -1.18
C TRP A 917 8.37 15.98 -1.76
N THR A 918 8.49 15.97 -3.09
CA THR A 918 9.75 15.65 -3.77
C THR A 918 10.83 16.68 -3.44
N ALA A 919 10.46 17.96 -3.35
CA ALA A 919 11.39 19.02 -2.93
C ALA A 919 11.88 18.81 -1.49
N PHE A 920 10.99 18.36 -0.59
CA PHE A 920 11.32 18.05 0.79
C PHE A 920 12.21 16.80 0.95
N GLU A 921 12.03 15.74 0.15
CA GLU A 921 12.90 14.55 0.24
C GLU A 921 14.31 14.78 -0.31
N ASN A 922 14.46 15.73 -1.25
CA ASN A 922 15.75 16.03 -1.89
C ASN A 922 16.56 17.11 -1.16
N GLY A 923 15.96 17.82 -0.20
CA GLY A 923 16.59 18.89 0.59
C GLY A 923 16.86 18.46 2.02
#